data_AF-A0A8I3AVZ6-F1
#
_entry.id   AF-A0A8I3AVZ6-F1
#
_cell.length_a   1.000
_cell.length_b   1.000
_cell.length_c   1.000
_cell.angle_alpha   90.00
_cell.angle_beta   90.00
_cell.angle_gamma   90.00
#
_symmetry.space_group_name_H-M   'P 1'
#
loop_
_entity.id
_entity.type
_entity.pdbx_description
1 polymer ?
#
loop_
_entity_poly.entity_id
_entity_poly.type
_entity_poly.pdbx_seq_one_letter_code
_entity_poly.pdbx_strand_id
1 'polypeptide(L)'
;MGYGVFQVEHQADSIGLRSKETQEAINDLSRFGKMIKLLNFTPFHTGKEALSEINMISEGVMSDNLKSILELNLPKTSGKKSKVVLAVAEKNLASSIKSSFTGVDCETGETSEVAADFLRGVRLHADKLLKGLQTGETAQAGLGLGHAYSRSKVKFNTTKNDNHIIQASATIDFQDKGVNQFFMRVREWYGWHFPELIKIVSDNLTYARLVIAIGDKSTLTNDRLHDIAALVEEDGEKAQAIIDAAKVSMGLQITAQDLEIVKGFAQAVVQQAEARRSTSSYLEKKMGIVAPNLQCLIGTPVAARLISHAGSLTSLSKYPASTLQILGAEKALFRALKTKSNTPKYGLIYHSSFIGKAGRISRYLANKCSIASRIDNFSEEPSVKFGQVLRQQVEDRLEFYASGKKPAKNADVMEFDGLKEGERIYKLVGPILLQQDKFEAEGTVKGRLDFIDKEMEAGTGDRSRGQDGLDASLASLLLSATEHVTSSIGLEFSFNHVNDVLPIVNDLRAQQVDESRLGIPYITIADSVNDIWISGGTLFPGTVSMSSSWNLPLFEQVVAVIREENLAIGVQWVLSPEVDLAKDPRNGRNGEMYGEDAYLVGEFATKYIQTMQEKDENGWVKVATTIKHWVYGTGSGGVNRASMQGGINHILNDLAPPYVKAIREAKPLALMASHSSVDRIPLSINKYLLQTVLRGILGFKGLIMSDANAIEYLTTESKVASSRSGAALKALRAGLEHELHPGGNGLFTELIYQANETDIVALVDTSVLALLEIKFTTGSFDRPLPTLEQANRTLRSKEHLDVNRNITRESIVLLKNDGILPLRRSEVGSIAVIGPYADIFNAGMYAACNATDPAYGASFRRSLEREIGTEKVPLKCFIIIKSLG
;
A
#
# COMPACT_ATOMS: atom_id res chain seq x y z
N MET A 1 -28.75 -2.00 19.19
CA MET A 1 -28.27 -0.80 18.46
C MET A 1 -29.46 0.11 18.19
N GLY A 2 -29.31 1.42 18.37
CA GLY A 2 -30.42 2.37 18.26
C GLY A 2 -30.02 3.77 18.72
N TYR A 3 -30.98 4.67 18.79
CA TYR A 3 -30.77 6.02 19.32
C TYR A 3 -31.02 6.06 20.83
N GLY A 4 -30.07 6.62 21.59
CA GLY A 4 -30.22 6.89 23.02
C GLY A 4 -30.24 8.40 23.27
N VAL A 5 -31.28 8.90 23.93
CA VAL A 5 -31.40 10.30 24.35
C VAL A 5 -31.08 10.38 25.84
N PHE A 6 -30.09 11.19 26.19
CA PHE A 6 -29.63 11.38 27.56
C PHE A 6 -29.89 12.82 28.01
N GLN A 7 -30.36 12.98 29.24
CA GLN A 7 -30.45 14.27 29.91
C GLN A 7 -29.22 14.48 30.80
N VAL A 8 -28.61 15.65 30.69
CA VAL A 8 -27.55 16.08 31.60
C VAL A 8 -28.22 16.67 32.86
N GLU A 9 -28.02 16.06 34.02
CA GLU A 9 -28.54 16.54 35.30
C GLU A 9 -27.57 17.51 35.99
N HIS A 10 -26.26 17.26 35.84
CA HIS A 10 -25.20 18.14 36.34
C HIS A 10 -24.22 18.47 35.22
N GLN A 11 -24.09 19.76 34.91
CA GLN A 11 -23.12 20.24 33.93
C GLN A 11 -21.70 20.09 34.46
N ALA A 12 -20.78 19.68 33.58
CA ALA A 12 -19.35 19.64 33.89
C ALA A 12 -18.80 21.07 34.00
N ASP A 13 -17.76 21.24 34.83
CA ASP A 13 -17.07 22.52 34.94
C ASP A 13 -16.37 22.86 33.62
N SER A 14 -16.85 23.90 32.94
CA SER A 14 -16.30 24.38 31.67
C SER A 14 -14.89 24.98 31.82
N ILE A 15 -14.54 25.51 32.99
CA ILE A 15 -13.22 26.14 33.24
C ILE A 15 -12.21 25.07 33.67
N GLY A 16 -12.67 24.14 34.51
CA GLY A 16 -11.90 23.00 35.00
C GLY A 16 -11.86 21.77 34.10
N LEU A 17 -12.35 21.83 32.84
CA LEU A 17 -12.54 20.65 32.00
C LEU A 17 -11.26 19.83 31.79
N ARG A 18 -10.11 20.53 31.67
CA ARG A 18 -8.79 19.92 31.48
C ARG A 18 -8.10 19.50 32.79
N SER A 19 -8.74 19.72 33.94
CA SER A 19 -8.22 19.23 35.23
C SER A 19 -8.24 17.71 35.26
N LYS A 20 -7.24 17.14 35.95
CA LYS A 20 -7.09 15.70 36.08
C LYS A 20 -8.30 15.06 36.77
N GLU A 21 -8.83 15.75 37.78
CA GLU A 21 -9.96 15.31 38.59
C GLU A 21 -11.25 15.21 37.77
N THR A 22 -11.48 16.16 36.86
CA THR A 22 -12.66 16.17 35.97
C THR A 22 -12.56 15.08 34.91
N GLN A 23 -11.38 14.86 34.35
CA GLN A 23 -11.14 13.79 33.38
C GLN A 23 -11.25 12.40 34.00
N GLU A 24 -10.77 12.22 35.23
CA GLU A 24 -10.95 10.98 36.01
C GLU A 24 -12.43 10.73 36.37
N ALA A 25 -13.20 11.79 36.66
CA ALA A 25 -14.62 11.68 36.97
C ALA A 25 -15.47 11.17 35.78
N ILE A 26 -15.10 11.48 34.54
CA ILE A 26 -15.77 10.96 33.33
C ILE A 26 -15.44 9.47 33.13
N ASN A 27 -14.21 9.05 33.46
CA ASN A 27 -13.79 7.65 33.34
C ASN A 27 -14.45 6.74 34.39
N ASP A 28 -14.83 7.27 35.56
CA ASP A 28 -15.53 6.53 36.62
C ASP A 28 -17.06 6.56 36.42
N LEU A 29 -17.65 5.39 36.16
CA LEU A 29 -19.11 5.22 35.99
C LEU A 29 -19.92 5.76 37.17
N SER A 30 -19.43 5.62 38.40
CA SER A 30 -20.18 6.00 39.61
C SER A 30 -20.34 7.52 39.72
N ARG A 31 -19.36 8.26 39.19
CA ARG A 31 -19.35 9.73 39.14
C ARG A 31 -20.07 10.22 37.89
N PHE A 32 -19.75 9.65 36.72
CA PHE A 32 -20.37 10.01 35.46
C PHE A 32 -21.88 9.71 35.41
N GLY A 33 -22.32 8.59 36.00
CA GLY A 33 -23.73 8.21 36.09
C GLY A 33 -24.58 9.12 36.98
N LYS A 34 -23.96 10.00 37.78
CA LYS A 34 -24.67 11.08 38.49
C LYS A 34 -24.85 12.33 37.62
N MET A 35 -24.02 12.50 36.60
CA MET A 35 -24.07 13.66 35.70
C MET A 35 -25.09 13.47 34.57
N ILE A 36 -25.34 12.22 34.16
CA ILE A 36 -26.21 11.89 33.03
C ILE A 36 -27.30 10.89 33.41
N LYS A 37 -28.46 11.03 32.79
CA LYS A 37 -29.59 10.12 32.93
C LYS A 37 -30.14 9.74 31.57
N LEU A 38 -30.33 8.45 31.32
CA LEU A 38 -31.00 7.96 30.11
C LEU A 38 -32.48 8.35 30.17
N LEU A 39 -32.95 9.15 29.22
CA LEU A 39 -34.37 9.49 29.06
C LEU A 39 -35.10 8.42 28.28
N ASN A 40 -34.55 8.05 27.12
CA ASN A 40 -35.20 7.15 26.18
C ASN A 40 -34.16 6.43 25.32
N PHE A 41 -34.42 5.17 25.00
CA PHE A 41 -33.62 4.38 24.08
C PHE A 41 -34.55 3.68 23.09
N THR A 42 -34.36 3.97 21.80
CA THR A 42 -35.16 3.39 20.72
C THR A 42 -34.27 2.48 19.88
N PRO A 43 -34.38 1.14 20.02
CA PRO A 43 -33.61 0.20 19.22
C PRO A 43 -34.10 0.17 17.77
N PHE A 44 -33.20 -0.09 16.82
CA PHE A 44 -33.58 -0.40 15.44
C PHE A 44 -34.23 -1.79 15.38
N HIS A 45 -35.30 -1.93 14.61
CA HIS A 45 -36.07 -3.17 14.53
C HIS A 45 -35.45 -4.16 13.54
N THR A 46 -34.81 -3.67 12.47
CA THR A 46 -34.18 -4.52 11.45
C THR A 46 -32.79 -4.03 11.07
N GLY A 47 -31.94 -4.94 10.59
CA GLY A 47 -30.62 -4.58 10.06
C GLY A 47 -30.68 -3.66 8.82
N LYS A 48 -31.79 -3.72 8.05
CA LYS A 48 -32.03 -2.81 6.91
C LYS A 48 -32.30 -1.40 7.36
N GLU A 49 -33.14 -1.25 8.38
CA GLU A 49 -33.40 0.03 9.03
C GLU A 49 -32.10 0.60 9.61
N ALA A 50 -31.36 -0.19 10.38
CA ALA A 50 -30.07 0.23 10.94
C ALA A 50 -29.06 0.68 9.86
N LEU A 51 -29.02 0.00 8.71
CA LEU A 51 -28.17 0.38 7.58
C LEU A 51 -28.63 1.69 6.93
N SER A 52 -29.94 1.86 6.74
CA SER A 52 -30.52 3.09 6.20
C SER A 52 -30.23 4.29 7.10
N GLU A 53 -30.43 4.12 8.40
CA GLU A 53 -30.14 5.13 9.42
C GLU A 53 -28.67 5.53 9.41
N ILE A 54 -27.73 4.58 9.38
CA ILE A 54 -26.30 4.90 9.34
C ILE A 54 -25.89 5.61 8.05
N ASN A 55 -26.44 5.23 6.90
CA ASN A 55 -26.17 5.94 5.65
C ASN A 55 -26.62 7.40 5.75
N MET A 56 -27.82 7.65 6.29
CA MET A 56 -28.34 9.01 6.49
C MET A 56 -27.52 9.82 7.50
N ILE A 57 -27.17 9.24 8.66
CA ILE A 57 -26.31 9.88 9.66
C ILE A 57 -24.94 10.22 9.07
N SER A 58 -24.32 9.29 8.34
CA SER A 58 -23.01 9.50 7.72
C SER A 58 -23.03 10.60 6.65
N GLU A 59 -24.18 10.82 6.02
CA GLU A 59 -24.39 11.91 5.04
C GLU A 59 -24.86 13.21 5.71
N GLY A 60 -25.06 13.21 7.03
CA GLY A 60 -25.50 14.37 7.81
C GLY A 60 -26.98 14.72 7.66
N VAL A 61 -27.78 13.80 7.12
CA VAL A 61 -29.22 13.97 6.90
C VAL A 61 -29.98 13.41 8.09
N MET A 62 -30.97 14.16 8.58
CA MET A 62 -31.84 13.70 9.66
C MET A 62 -32.90 12.75 9.08
N SER A 63 -32.98 11.52 9.62
CA SER A 63 -34.01 10.55 9.25
C SER A 63 -35.36 10.87 9.88
N ASP A 64 -36.44 10.37 9.28
CA ASP A 64 -37.80 10.51 9.84
C ASP A 64 -37.92 9.83 11.21
N ASN A 65 -37.25 8.68 11.40
CA ASN A 65 -37.19 8.00 12.69
C ASN A 65 -36.50 8.86 13.76
N LEU A 66 -35.35 9.45 13.43
CA LEU A 66 -34.65 10.36 14.35
C LEU A 66 -35.50 11.60 14.65
N LYS A 67 -36.21 12.13 13.66
CA LYS A 67 -37.14 13.26 13.84
C LYS A 67 -38.26 12.91 14.83
N SER A 68 -38.92 11.77 14.68
CA SER A 68 -39.97 11.32 15.59
C SER A 68 -39.45 11.10 17.02
N ILE A 69 -38.23 10.58 17.16
CA ILE A 69 -37.59 10.39 18.48
C ILE A 69 -37.30 11.75 19.13
N LEU A 70 -36.78 12.72 18.38
CA LEU A 70 -36.53 14.06 18.90
C LEU A 70 -37.83 14.81 19.23
N GLU A 71 -38.88 14.68 18.41
CA GLU A 71 -40.21 15.24 18.69
C GLU A 71 -40.84 14.69 19.97
N LEU A 72 -40.63 13.40 20.26
CA LEU A 72 -41.17 12.75 21.45
C LEU A 72 -40.45 13.19 22.74
N ASN A 73 -39.13 13.42 22.67
CA ASN A 73 -38.30 13.64 23.86
C ASN A 73 -37.96 15.12 24.14
N LEU A 74 -38.05 16.01 23.15
CA LEU A 74 -37.73 17.43 23.33
C LEU A 74 -38.98 18.27 23.67
N PRO A 75 -38.90 19.20 24.63
CA PRO A 75 -40.03 20.08 24.95
C PRO A 75 -40.29 21.10 23.83
N LYS A 76 -41.56 21.30 23.48
CA LYS A 76 -41.97 22.29 22.46
C LYS A 76 -41.74 23.72 22.97
N THR A 77 -40.71 24.40 22.47
CA THR A 77 -40.39 25.80 22.79
C THR A 77 -40.52 26.73 21.57
N SER A 78 -40.91 27.99 21.77
CA SER A 78 -41.15 28.97 20.70
C SER A 78 -39.89 29.69 20.19
N GLY A 79 -38.70 29.25 20.59
CA GLY A 79 -37.39 29.73 20.09
C GLY A 79 -37.01 31.19 20.44
N LYS A 80 -37.94 32.00 20.95
CA LYS A 80 -37.72 33.43 21.24
C LYS A 80 -37.28 33.76 22.68
N LYS A 81 -37.55 32.90 23.67
CA LYS A 81 -37.24 33.17 25.10
C LYS A 81 -36.51 32.05 25.83
N SER A 82 -36.61 30.80 25.39
CA SER A 82 -35.84 29.67 25.92
C SER A 82 -35.51 28.71 24.78
N LYS A 83 -34.23 28.34 24.64
CA LYS A 83 -33.76 27.35 23.67
C LYS A 83 -33.35 26.08 24.40
N VAL A 84 -33.62 24.93 23.80
CA VAL A 84 -33.10 23.64 24.29
C VAL A 84 -31.74 23.41 23.64
N VAL A 85 -30.72 23.13 24.44
CA VAL A 85 -29.38 22.81 23.94
C VAL A 85 -29.25 21.29 23.79
N LEU A 86 -28.92 20.82 22.60
CA LEU A 86 -28.73 19.41 22.28
C LEU A 86 -27.28 19.15 21.84
N ALA A 87 -26.58 18.27 22.53
CA ALA A 87 -25.25 17.82 22.13
C ALA A 87 -25.35 16.72 21.05
N VAL A 88 -24.69 16.94 19.89
CA VAL A 88 -24.67 16.02 18.74
C VAL A 88 -23.23 15.83 18.27
N ALA A 89 -22.85 14.61 17.88
CA ALA A 89 -21.48 14.33 17.45
C ALA A 89 -21.11 15.00 16.10
N GLU A 90 -22.06 15.01 15.15
CA GLU A 90 -21.84 15.44 13.77
C GLU A 90 -22.39 16.84 13.49
N LYS A 91 -21.56 17.71 12.89
CA LYS A 91 -21.91 19.11 12.57
C LYS A 91 -22.97 19.26 11.48
N ASN A 92 -22.89 18.44 10.44
CA ASN A 92 -23.88 18.46 9.37
C ASN A 92 -25.26 18.01 9.89
N LEU A 93 -25.28 17.00 10.76
CA LEU A 93 -26.50 16.55 11.42
C LEU A 93 -27.08 17.61 12.36
N ALA A 94 -26.23 18.30 13.14
CA ALA A 94 -26.64 19.42 13.98
C ALA A 94 -27.32 20.53 13.17
N SER A 95 -26.82 20.82 11.97
CA SER A 95 -27.41 21.80 11.05
C SER A 95 -28.78 21.34 10.52
N SER A 96 -28.91 20.06 10.16
CA SER A 96 -30.18 19.45 9.74
C SER A 96 -31.24 19.44 10.84
N ILE A 97 -30.84 19.17 12.09
CA ILE A 97 -31.73 19.21 13.27
C ILE A 97 -32.18 20.65 13.55
N LYS A 98 -31.25 21.61 13.55
CA LYS A 98 -31.57 23.03 13.77
C LYS A 98 -32.51 23.60 12.71
N SER A 99 -32.36 23.15 11.46
CA SER A 99 -33.26 23.51 10.35
C SER A 99 -34.67 22.95 10.55
N SER A 100 -34.79 21.79 11.20
CA SER A 100 -36.07 21.10 11.43
C SER A 100 -36.78 21.54 12.72
N PHE A 101 -36.01 22.02 13.70
CA PHE A 101 -36.52 22.46 15.00
C PHE A 101 -36.05 23.88 15.34
N THR A 102 -36.93 24.88 15.15
CA THR A 102 -36.61 26.30 15.40
C THR A 102 -36.36 26.65 16.88
N GLY A 103 -36.65 25.73 17.80
CA GLY A 103 -36.49 25.90 19.25
C GLY A 103 -35.26 25.22 19.87
N VAL A 104 -34.45 24.54 19.06
CA VAL A 104 -33.31 23.73 19.51
C VAL A 104 -32.01 24.36 19.01
N ASP A 105 -31.06 24.60 19.90
CA ASP A 105 -29.66 24.86 19.52
C ASP A 105 -28.86 23.57 19.65
N CYS A 106 -27.98 23.32 18.69
CA CYS A 106 -27.17 22.10 18.68
C CYS A 106 -25.71 22.46 18.95
N GLU A 107 -25.14 21.84 19.97
CA GLU A 107 -23.70 21.88 20.27
C GLU A 107 -23.04 20.61 19.74
N THR A 108 -21.83 20.77 19.21
CA THR A 108 -21.00 19.69 18.69
C THR A 108 -19.65 19.66 19.38
N GLY A 109 -18.89 18.58 19.22
CA GLY A 109 -17.56 18.48 19.80
C GLY A 109 -16.56 19.52 19.29
N GLU A 110 -16.80 20.12 18.12
CA GLU A 110 -16.00 21.23 17.58
C GLU A 110 -16.37 22.58 18.21
N THR A 111 -17.62 22.75 18.66
CA THR A 111 -18.12 24.02 19.21
C THR A 111 -18.04 24.09 20.73
N SER A 112 -18.09 22.94 21.40
CA SER A 112 -18.14 22.83 22.86
C SER A 112 -17.35 21.59 23.30
N GLU A 113 -16.21 21.81 23.96
CA GLU A 113 -15.39 20.71 24.52
C GLU A 113 -16.19 19.91 25.57
N VAL A 114 -17.11 20.56 26.29
CA VAL A 114 -18.03 19.93 27.26
C VAL A 114 -18.91 18.89 26.56
N ALA A 115 -19.50 19.23 25.40
CA ALA A 115 -20.34 18.32 24.63
C ALA A 115 -19.54 17.10 24.11
N ALA A 116 -18.29 17.32 23.67
CA ALA A 116 -17.40 16.24 23.25
C ALA A 116 -17.14 15.23 24.40
N ASP A 117 -16.86 15.74 25.60
CA ASP A 117 -16.54 14.91 26.76
C ASP A 117 -17.74 14.11 27.27
N PHE A 118 -18.94 14.70 27.27
CA PHE A 118 -20.16 13.95 27.58
C PHE A 118 -20.45 12.85 26.55
N LEU A 119 -20.31 13.13 25.26
CA LEU A 119 -20.49 12.12 24.20
C LEU A 119 -19.44 10.99 24.31
N ARG A 120 -18.21 11.32 24.68
CA ARG A 120 -17.13 10.36 24.95
C ARG A 120 -17.45 9.49 26.16
N GLY A 121 -17.89 10.09 27.27
CA GLY A 121 -18.26 9.35 28.48
C GLY A 121 -19.46 8.42 28.26
N VAL A 122 -20.47 8.87 27.51
CA VAL A 122 -21.61 8.01 27.12
C VAL A 122 -21.13 6.83 26.28
N ARG A 123 -20.20 7.03 25.33
CA ARG A 123 -19.64 5.96 24.51
C ARG A 123 -18.82 4.96 25.34
N LEU A 124 -18.00 5.44 26.27
CA LEU A 124 -17.18 4.60 27.15
C LEU A 124 -18.04 3.67 28.01
N HIS A 125 -19.15 4.19 28.53
CA HIS A 125 -20.03 3.48 29.47
C HIS A 125 -21.31 2.94 28.82
N ALA A 126 -21.41 2.94 27.49
CA ALA A 126 -22.65 2.67 26.75
C ALA A 126 -23.30 1.33 27.14
N ASP A 127 -22.50 0.27 27.26
CA ASP A 127 -22.99 -1.08 27.63
C ASP A 127 -23.60 -1.14 29.03
N LYS A 128 -23.18 -0.23 29.94
CA LYS A 128 -23.65 -0.18 31.33
C LYS A 128 -24.79 0.82 31.53
N LEU A 129 -24.86 1.86 30.70
CA LEU A 129 -25.88 2.91 30.77
C LEU A 129 -27.21 2.49 30.11
N LEU A 130 -27.14 1.65 29.06
CA LEU A 130 -28.31 1.14 28.36
C LEU A 130 -28.84 -0.12 29.05
N LYS A 131 -29.80 0.06 29.98
CA LYS A 131 -30.44 -1.04 30.71
C LYS A 131 -31.25 -1.91 29.73
N GLY A 132 -30.91 -3.20 29.62
CA GLY A 132 -31.66 -4.19 28.83
C GLY A 132 -30.91 -4.83 27.66
N LEU A 133 -29.64 -4.46 27.42
CA LEU A 133 -28.75 -5.14 26.46
C LEU A 133 -27.83 -6.11 27.21
N GLN A 134 -27.59 -7.31 26.66
CA GLN A 134 -26.59 -8.22 27.24
C GLN A 134 -25.17 -7.76 26.89
N THR A 135 -24.22 -7.97 27.80
CA THR A 135 -22.81 -7.64 27.59
C THR A 135 -22.27 -8.31 26.33
N GLY A 136 -21.85 -7.54 25.33
CA GLY A 136 -21.24 -8.03 24.08
C GLY A 136 -22.13 -8.01 22.82
N GLU A 137 -23.45 -7.84 22.96
CA GLU A 137 -24.37 -7.77 21.80
C GLU A 137 -24.14 -6.51 20.96
N THR A 138 -23.74 -5.40 21.59
CA THR A 138 -23.40 -4.13 20.93
C THR A 138 -22.21 -4.27 19.98
N ALA A 139 -21.17 -5.00 20.39
CA ALA A 139 -19.98 -5.25 19.58
C ALA A 139 -20.28 -6.15 18.37
N GLN A 140 -21.06 -7.22 18.56
CA GLN A 140 -21.45 -8.12 17.46
C GLN A 140 -22.36 -7.40 16.45
N ALA A 141 -23.33 -6.61 16.93
CA ALA A 141 -24.17 -5.79 16.08
C ALA A 141 -23.37 -4.72 15.34
N GLY A 142 -22.37 -4.10 15.99
CA GLY A 142 -21.43 -3.17 15.38
C GLY A 142 -20.64 -3.80 14.23
N LEU A 143 -20.15 -5.03 14.41
CA LEU A 143 -19.42 -5.77 13.36
C LEU A 143 -20.32 -6.06 12.14
N GLY A 144 -21.52 -6.58 12.38
CA GLY A 144 -22.47 -6.91 11.32
C GLY A 144 -22.89 -5.69 10.51
N LEU A 145 -23.11 -4.57 11.20
CA LEU A 145 -23.52 -3.31 10.62
C LEU A 145 -22.36 -2.62 9.87
N GLY A 146 -21.14 -2.68 10.39
CA GLY A 146 -19.93 -2.21 9.71
C GLY A 146 -19.67 -2.96 8.40
N HIS A 147 -19.85 -4.29 8.39
CA HIS A 147 -19.78 -5.09 7.15
C HIS A 147 -20.88 -4.70 6.15
N ALA A 148 -22.12 -4.50 6.61
CA ALA A 148 -23.22 -4.12 5.74
C ALA A 148 -23.02 -2.73 5.13
N TYR A 149 -22.60 -1.75 5.94
CA TYR A 149 -22.29 -0.39 5.52
C TYR A 149 -21.17 -0.37 4.48
N SER A 150 -20.05 -1.04 4.77
CA SER A 150 -18.90 -1.10 3.87
C SER A 150 -19.24 -1.76 2.53
N ARG A 151 -19.99 -2.88 2.55
CA ARG A 151 -20.46 -3.54 1.32
C ARG A 151 -21.39 -2.66 0.50
N SER A 152 -22.26 -1.90 1.16
CA SER A 152 -23.16 -0.95 0.50
C SER A 152 -22.40 0.18 -0.17
N LYS A 153 -21.44 0.80 0.53
CA LYS A 153 -20.65 1.92 0.00
C LYS A 153 -19.72 1.50 -1.13
N VAL A 154 -19.08 0.33 -1.03
CA VAL A 154 -18.19 -0.22 -2.07
C VAL A 154 -18.96 -0.90 -3.21
N LYS A 155 -20.31 -0.94 -3.16
CA LYS A 155 -21.18 -1.64 -4.13
C LYS A 155 -20.69 -3.07 -4.42
N PHE A 156 -20.39 -3.83 -3.37
CA PHE A 156 -19.85 -5.18 -3.50
C PHE A 156 -20.81 -6.08 -4.29
N ASN A 157 -20.45 -6.40 -5.53
CA ASN A 157 -21.28 -7.19 -6.42
C ASN A 157 -21.15 -8.69 -6.09
N THR A 158 -22.21 -9.28 -5.52
CA THR A 158 -22.27 -10.72 -5.19
C THR A 158 -22.21 -11.62 -6.42
N THR A 159 -22.63 -11.12 -7.59
CA THR A 159 -22.65 -11.90 -8.83
C THR A 159 -21.26 -12.08 -9.44
N LYS A 160 -20.35 -11.11 -9.24
CA LYS A 160 -18.96 -11.10 -9.71
C LYS A 160 -17.96 -11.75 -8.74
N ASN A 161 -18.44 -12.70 -7.94
CA ASN A 161 -17.61 -13.40 -6.97
C ASN A 161 -16.83 -14.54 -7.66
N ASP A 162 -15.50 -14.38 -7.72
CA ASP A 162 -14.53 -15.30 -8.29
C ASP A 162 -14.20 -16.49 -7.37
N ASN A 163 -14.50 -16.42 -6.07
CA ASN A 163 -14.30 -17.54 -5.15
C ASN A 163 -15.04 -18.81 -5.60
N HIS A 164 -16.23 -18.67 -6.17
CA HIS A 164 -16.99 -19.82 -6.68
C HIS A 164 -16.29 -20.51 -7.86
N ILE A 165 -15.56 -19.75 -8.68
CA ILE A 165 -14.78 -20.30 -9.80
C ILE A 165 -13.59 -21.09 -9.27
N ILE A 166 -12.89 -20.54 -8.27
CA ILE A 166 -11.74 -21.20 -7.63
C ILE A 166 -12.16 -22.53 -7.02
N GLN A 167 -13.24 -22.52 -6.22
CA GLN A 167 -13.74 -23.73 -5.56
C GLN A 167 -14.28 -24.75 -6.57
N ALA A 168 -15.00 -24.31 -7.61
CA ALA A 168 -15.48 -25.20 -8.65
C ALA A 168 -14.32 -25.84 -9.45
N SER A 169 -13.28 -25.08 -9.78
CA SER A 169 -12.09 -25.60 -10.46
C SER A 169 -11.37 -26.65 -9.62
N ALA A 170 -11.14 -26.37 -8.33
CA ALA A 170 -10.51 -27.32 -7.41
C ALA A 170 -11.35 -28.59 -7.23
N THR A 171 -12.67 -28.45 -7.16
CA THR A 171 -13.61 -29.58 -7.07
C THR A 171 -13.57 -30.44 -8.33
N ILE A 172 -13.52 -29.85 -9.52
CA ILE A 172 -13.41 -30.61 -10.79
C ILE A 172 -12.08 -31.38 -10.83
N ASP A 173 -10.96 -30.76 -10.46
CA ASP A 173 -9.65 -31.43 -10.44
C ASP A 173 -9.61 -32.59 -9.41
N PHE A 174 -10.33 -32.46 -8.29
CA PHE A 174 -10.49 -33.52 -7.30
C PHE A 174 -11.39 -34.66 -7.81
N GLN A 175 -12.55 -34.31 -8.39
CA GLN A 175 -13.49 -35.27 -8.99
C GLN A 175 -12.83 -36.05 -10.13
N ASP A 176 -12.05 -35.41 -11.01
CA ASP A 176 -11.39 -36.07 -12.13
C ASP A 176 -10.41 -37.17 -11.65
N LYS A 177 -9.68 -36.94 -10.55
CA LYS A 177 -8.81 -37.96 -9.95
C LYS A 177 -9.61 -39.08 -9.30
N GLY A 178 -10.62 -38.74 -8.51
CA GLY A 178 -11.46 -39.71 -7.81
C GLY A 178 -12.23 -40.62 -8.76
N VAL A 179 -12.90 -40.03 -9.75
CA VAL A 179 -13.67 -40.75 -10.78
C VAL A 179 -12.78 -41.73 -11.55
N ASN A 180 -11.57 -41.32 -11.96
CA ASN A 180 -10.64 -42.22 -12.66
C ASN A 180 -10.16 -43.38 -11.77
N GLN A 181 -9.80 -43.11 -10.51
CA GLN A 181 -9.41 -44.17 -9.58
C GLN A 181 -10.57 -45.16 -9.33
N PHE A 182 -11.78 -44.66 -9.16
CA PHE A 182 -12.94 -45.52 -8.98
C PHE A 182 -13.29 -46.32 -10.24
N PHE A 183 -13.17 -45.74 -11.43
CA PHE A 183 -13.32 -46.49 -12.68
C PHE A 183 -12.31 -47.62 -12.81
N MET A 184 -11.04 -47.37 -12.51
CA MET A 184 -10.01 -48.42 -12.51
C MET A 184 -10.37 -49.53 -11.51
N ARG A 185 -10.90 -49.17 -10.34
CA ARG A 185 -11.33 -50.15 -9.34
C ARG A 185 -12.54 -50.98 -9.77
N VAL A 186 -13.53 -50.36 -10.43
CA VAL A 186 -14.67 -51.09 -11.04
C VAL A 186 -14.17 -52.07 -12.11
N ARG A 187 -13.23 -51.64 -12.96
CA ARG A 187 -12.63 -52.50 -13.99
C ARG A 187 -11.91 -53.68 -13.38
N GLU A 188 -11.05 -53.45 -12.38
CA GLU A 188 -10.35 -54.53 -11.68
C GLU A 188 -11.33 -55.51 -11.04
N TRP A 189 -12.28 -55.02 -10.24
CA TRP A 189 -13.18 -55.87 -9.44
C TRP A 189 -14.09 -56.71 -10.34
N TYR A 190 -14.72 -56.10 -11.34
CA TYR A 190 -15.58 -56.84 -12.28
C TYR A 190 -14.77 -57.68 -13.28
N GLY A 191 -13.51 -57.31 -13.53
CA GLY A 191 -12.59 -58.06 -14.39
C GLY A 191 -12.28 -59.47 -13.90
N TRP A 192 -12.40 -59.76 -12.59
CA TRP A 192 -12.28 -61.14 -12.08
C TRP A 192 -13.44 -62.03 -12.54
N HIS A 193 -14.63 -61.44 -12.75
CA HIS A 193 -15.82 -62.14 -13.22
C HIS A 193 -15.89 -62.22 -14.75
N PHE A 194 -15.60 -61.09 -15.43
CA PHE A 194 -15.64 -60.98 -16.88
C PHE A 194 -14.42 -60.20 -17.44
N PRO A 195 -13.24 -60.86 -17.55
CA PRO A 195 -11.98 -60.20 -17.92
C PRO A 195 -11.94 -59.71 -19.37
N GLU A 196 -12.69 -60.35 -20.28
CA GLU A 196 -12.70 -60.01 -21.70
C GLU A 196 -13.34 -58.64 -21.98
N LEU A 197 -14.28 -58.19 -21.12
CA LEU A 197 -14.97 -56.90 -21.26
C LEU A 197 -14.00 -55.71 -21.26
N ILE A 198 -12.91 -55.80 -20.48
CA ILE A 198 -11.87 -54.75 -20.40
C ILE A 198 -11.18 -54.55 -21.74
N LYS A 199 -11.03 -55.61 -22.54
CA LYS A 199 -10.37 -55.54 -23.85
C LYS A 199 -11.29 -54.99 -24.93
N ILE A 200 -12.59 -55.22 -24.82
CA ILE A 200 -13.58 -54.82 -25.83
C ILE A 200 -13.97 -53.34 -25.63
N VAL A 201 -14.12 -52.89 -24.39
CA VAL A 201 -14.59 -51.54 -24.07
C VAL A 201 -13.45 -50.69 -23.49
N SER A 202 -13.02 -49.69 -24.25
CA SER A 202 -11.96 -48.76 -23.85
C SER A 202 -12.47 -47.65 -22.92
N ASP A 203 -13.66 -47.10 -23.18
CA ASP A 203 -14.23 -46.00 -22.40
C ASP A 203 -14.72 -46.44 -21.01
N ASN A 204 -14.30 -45.70 -19.99
CA ASN A 204 -14.55 -46.05 -18.59
C ASN A 204 -16.01 -45.83 -18.16
N LEU A 205 -16.63 -44.76 -18.64
CA LEU A 205 -18.03 -44.45 -18.31
C LEU A 205 -18.97 -45.48 -18.92
N THR A 206 -18.74 -45.82 -20.19
CA THR A 206 -19.46 -46.86 -20.90
C THR A 206 -19.26 -48.23 -20.25
N TYR A 207 -18.03 -48.55 -19.83
CA TYR A 207 -17.75 -49.79 -19.09
C TYR A 207 -18.58 -49.89 -17.79
N ALA A 208 -18.60 -48.86 -16.96
CA ALA A 208 -19.39 -48.88 -15.72
C ALA A 208 -20.89 -49.00 -15.98
N ARG A 209 -21.42 -48.36 -17.03
CA ARG A 209 -22.82 -48.50 -17.45
C ARG A 209 -23.14 -49.93 -17.91
N LEU A 210 -22.21 -50.57 -18.62
CA LEU A 210 -22.34 -51.97 -19.03
C LEU A 210 -22.30 -52.93 -17.84
N VAL A 211 -21.45 -52.71 -16.84
CA VAL A 211 -21.44 -53.53 -15.60
C VAL A 211 -22.80 -53.51 -14.90
N ILE A 212 -23.46 -52.34 -14.86
CA ILE A 212 -24.80 -52.18 -14.27
C ILE A 212 -25.85 -52.95 -15.08
N ALA A 213 -25.81 -52.82 -16.42
CA ALA A 213 -26.78 -53.42 -17.33
C ALA A 213 -26.63 -54.94 -17.49
N ILE A 214 -25.39 -55.42 -17.66
CA ILE A 214 -25.05 -56.83 -17.87
C ILE A 214 -25.32 -57.62 -16.58
N GLY A 215 -24.77 -57.17 -15.44
CA GLY A 215 -24.84 -57.91 -14.19
C GLY A 215 -24.04 -59.20 -14.22
N ASP A 216 -24.70 -60.35 -14.20
CA ASP A 216 -24.04 -61.65 -14.29
C ASP A 216 -23.90 -62.06 -15.76
N LYS A 217 -22.71 -62.50 -16.16
CA LYS A 217 -22.44 -62.95 -17.54
C LYS A 217 -23.31 -64.13 -17.97
N SER A 218 -23.82 -64.92 -17.03
CA SER A 218 -24.75 -66.03 -17.34
C SER A 218 -26.09 -65.55 -17.92
N THR A 219 -26.47 -64.30 -17.67
CA THR A 219 -27.73 -63.70 -18.13
C THR A 219 -27.64 -63.05 -19.51
N LEU A 220 -26.46 -63.08 -20.15
CA LEU A 220 -26.22 -62.55 -21.49
C LEU A 220 -26.73 -63.52 -22.57
N THR A 221 -27.86 -63.17 -23.18
CA THR A 221 -28.47 -63.87 -24.32
C THR A 221 -28.69 -62.91 -25.48
N ASN A 222 -28.87 -63.42 -26.70
CA ASN A 222 -29.05 -62.61 -27.91
C ASN A 222 -30.25 -61.65 -27.83
N ASP A 223 -31.23 -61.90 -26.95
CA ASP A 223 -32.40 -61.04 -26.75
C ASP A 223 -32.04 -59.68 -26.12
N ARG A 224 -30.92 -59.58 -25.40
CA ARG A 224 -30.42 -58.34 -24.77
C ARG A 224 -29.43 -57.57 -25.66
N LEU A 225 -29.26 -57.99 -26.92
CA LEU A 225 -28.36 -57.35 -27.88
C LEU A 225 -28.73 -55.88 -28.12
N HIS A 226 -30.03 -55.58 -28.23
CA HIS A 226 -30.51 -54.21 -28.46
C HIS A 226 -30.21 -53.27 -27.28
N ASP A 227 -30.35 -53.74 -26.04
CA ASP A 227 -30.07 -52.96 -24.83
C ASP A 227 -28.57 -52.65 -24.69
N ILE A 228 -27.71 -53.61 -25.07
CA ILE A 228 -26.25 -53.45 -25.03
C ILE A 228 -25.78 -52.55 -26.18
N ALA A 229 -26.35 -52.72 -27.38
CA ALA A 229 -26.05 -51.86 -28.53
C ALA A 229 -26.40 -50.39 -28.24
N ALA A 230 -27.50 -50.10 -27.54
CA ALA A 230 -27.85 -48.74 -27.12
C ALA A 230 -26.82 -48.11 -26.16
N LEU A 231 -26.09 -48.92 -25.39
CA LEU A 231 -25.07 -48.44 -24.45
C LEU A 231 -23.68 -48.27 -25.08
N VAL A 232 -23.41 -48.94 -26.21
CA VAL A 232 -22.12 -48.86 -26.94
C VAL A 232 -22.29 -48.06 -28.24
N GLU A 233 -22.97 -46.91 -28.17
CA GLU A 233 -23.11 -45.97 -29.30
C GLU A 233 -23.65 -46.60 -30.60
N GLU A 234 -24.56 -47.59 -30.49
CA GLU A 234 -25.15 -48.32 -31.63
C GLU A 234 -24.16 -49.17 -32.46
N ASP A 235 -22.97 -49.44 -31.92
CA ASP A 235 -22.00 -50.36 -32.52
C ASP A 235 -22.41 -51.83 -32.29
N GLY A 236 -23.20 -52.35 -33.23
CA GLY A 236 -23.71 -53.73 -33.20
C GLY A 236 -22.61 -54.79 -33.21
N GLU A 237 -21.44 -54.51 -33.79
CA GLU A 237 -20.30 -55.43 -33.80
C GLU A 237 -19.69 -55.58 -32.41
N LYS A 238 -19.53 -54.47 -31.68
CA LYS A 238 -19.05 -54.51 -30.29
C LYS A 238 -20.05 -55.19 -29.36
N ALA A 239 -21.34 -54.94 -29.53
CA ALA A 239 -22.39 -55.59 -28.73
C ALA A 239 -22.38 -57.12 -28.94
N GLN A 240 -22.26 -57.58 -30.19
CA GLN A 240 -22.15 -59.00 -30.52
C GLN A 240 -20.86 -59.62 -29.97
N ALA A 241 -19.73 -58.91 -30.09
CA ALA A 241 -18.44 -59.35 -29.53
C ALA A 241 -18.47 -59.51 -28.01
N ILE A 242 -19.22 -58.68 -27.28
CA ILE A 242 -19.41 -58.82 -25.83
C ILE A 242 -20.20 -60.11 -25.50
N ILE A 243 -21.26 -60.40 -26.24
CA ILE A 243 -22.07 -61.61 -26.03
C ILE A 243 -21.25 -62.88 -26.36
N ASP A 244 -20.50 -62.85 -27.46
CA ASP A 244 -19.68 -63.99 -27.86
C ASP A 244 -18.48 -64.19 -26.92
N ALA A 245 -17.90 -63.09 -26.40
CA ALA A 245 -16.91 -63.16 -25.33
C ALA A 245 -17.48 -63.72 -24.03
N ALA A 246 -18.74 -63.45 -23.69
CA ALA A 246 -19.38 -64.01 -22.50
C ALA A 246 -19.59 -65.52 -22.59
N LYS A 247 -19.90 -66.05 -23.79
CA LYS A 247 -20.04 -67.51 -24.03
C LYS A 247 -18.72 -68.27 -23.85
N VAL A 248 -17.59 -67.62 -24.17
CA VAL A 248 -16.25 -68.22 -24.13
C VAL A 248 -15.48 -67.83 -22.84
N SER A 249 -16.05 -66.96 -22.01
CA SER A 249 -15.37 -66.38 -20.84
C SER A 249 -15.07 -67.41 -19.77
N MET A 250 -13.80 -67.51 -19.40
CA MET A 250 -13.31 -68.39 -18.32
C MET A 250 -13.24 -67.70 -16.94
N GLY A 251 -13.80 -66.49 -16.80
CA GLY A 251 -13.77 -65.74 -15.53
C GLY A 251 -14.54 -66.44 -14.39
N LEU A 252 -14.31 -66.00 -13.15
CA LEU A 252 -14.92 -66.60 -11.96
C LEU A 252 -16.44 -66.34 -11.90
N GLN A 253 -17.22 -67.29 -11.36
CA GLN A 253 -18.64 -67.05 -11.06
C GLN A 253 -18.78 -66.16 -9.83
N ILE A 254 -19.51 -65.05 -9.95
CA ILE A 254 -19.69 -64.07 -8.88
C ILE A 254 -20.93 -64.41 -8.04
N THR A 255 -20.89 -64.20 -6.72
CA THR A 255 -22.07 -64.40 -5.88
C THR A 255 -23.06 -63.25 -6.05
N ALA A 256 -24.34 -63.48 -5.78
CA ALA A 256 -25.37 -62.44 -5.87
C ALA A 256 -25.10 -61.25 -4.93
N GLN A 257 -24.53 -61.49 -3.74
CA GLN A 257 -24.16 -60.46 -2.78
C GLN A 257 -22.99 -59.61 -3.29
N ASP A 258 -21.94 -60.25 -3.80
CA ASP A 258 -20.78 -59.54 -4.35
C ASP A 258 -21.15 -58.72 -5.60
N LEU A 259 -22.01 -59.28 -6.45
CA LEU A 259 -22.51 -58.59 -7.64
C LEU A 259 -23.32 -57.34 -7.27
N GLU A 260 -24.13 -57.39 -6.21
CA GLU A 260 -24.89 -56.23 -5.76
C GLU A 260 -23.98 -55.09 -5.29
N ILE A 261 -22.91 -55.42 -4.56
CA ILE A 261 -21.91 -54.45 -4.11
C ILE A 261 -21.17 -53.83 -5.30
N VAL A 262 -20.75 -54.65 -6.27
CA VAL A 262 -20.07 -54.16 -7.49
C VAL A 262 -20.99 -53.25 -8.31
N LYS A 263 -22.27 -53.61 -8.46
CA LYS A 263 -23.27 -52.77 -9.13
C LYS A 263 -23.53 -51.47 -8.39
N GLY A 264 -23.68 -51.51 -7.06
CA GLY A 264 -23.86 -50.31 -6.24
C GLY A 264 -22.66 -49.37 -6.33
N PHE A 265 -21.44 -49.92 -6.32
CA PHE A 265 -20.22 -49.15 -6.54
C PHE A 265 -20.18 -48.55 -7.95
N ALA A 266 -20.48 -49.33 -9.00
CA ALA A 266 -20.54 -48.83 -10.38
C ALA A 266 -21.59 -47.71 -10.55
N GLN A 267 -22.77 -47.83 -9.94
CA GLN A 267 -23.79 -46.79 -9.92
C GLN A 267 -23.30 -45.50 -9.26
N ALA A 268 -22.64 -45.60 -8.10
CA ALA A 268 -22.05 -44.45 -7.41
C ALA A 268 -20.99 -43.75 -8.29
N VAL A 269 -20.17 -44.51 -9.03
CA VAL A 269 -19.16 -43.95 -9.95
C VAL A 269 -19.81 -43.22 -11.13
N VAL A 270 -20.87 -43.79 -11.73
CA VAL A 270 -21.63 -43.13 -12.80
C VAL A 270 -22.26 -41.83 -12.30
N GLN A 271 -22.88 -41.84 -11.12
CA GLN A 271 -23.43 -40.62 -10.50
C GLN A 271 -22.36 -39.55 -10.25
N GLN A 272 -21.16 -39.94 -9.80
CA GLN A 272 -20.04 -39.01 -9.63
C GLN A 272 -19.55 -38.42 -10.96
N ALA A 273 -19.52 -39.22 -12.03
CA ALA A 273 -19.17 -38.74 -13.37
C ALA A 273 -20.22 -37.74 -13.92
N GLU A 274 -21.50 -37.98 -13.66
CA GLU A 274 -22.59 -37.05 -14.01
C GLU A 274 -22.55 -35.76 -13.18
N ALA A 275 -22.27 -35.87 -11.87
CA ALA A 275 -22.05 -34.71 -11.00
C ALA A 275 -20.88 -33.84 -11.51
N ARG A 276 -19.77 -34.45 -11.93
CA ARG A 276 -18.63 -33.74 -12.55
C ARG A 276 -19.04 -32.99 -13.82
N ARG A 277 -19.88 -33.58 -14.67
CA ARG A 277 -20.44 -32.92 -15.87
C ARG A 277 -21.31 -31.72 -15.50
N SER A 278 -22.13 -31.85 -14.45
CA SER A 278 -22.95 -30.76 -13.91
C SER A 278 -22.08 -29.61 -13.38
N THR A 279 -21.04 -29.91 -12.57
CA THR A 279 -20.10 -28.92 -12.06
C THR A 279 -19.32 -28.21 -13.17
N SER A 280 -18.93 -28.93 -14.23
CA SER A 280 -18.29 -28.34 -15.41
C SER A 280 -19.22 -27.36 -16.13
N SER A 281 -20.49 -27.74 -16.31
CA SER A 281 -21.51 -26.87 -16.92
C SER A 281 -21.81 -25.63 -16.07
N TYR A 282 -21.80 -25.77 -14.74
CA TYR A 282 -21.90 -24.65 -13.81
C TYR A 282 -20.71 -23.69 -13.94
N LEU A 283 -19.48 -24.24 -13.99
CA LEU A 283 -18.26 -23.44 -14.15
C LEU A 283 -18.28 -22.65 -15.45
N GLU A 284 -18.73 -23.23 -16.56
CA GLU A 284 -18.88 -22.53 -17.85
C GLU A 284 -19.84 -21.34 -17.77
N LYS A 285 -21.02 -21.55 -17.17
CA LYS A 285 -22.01 -20.48 -16.97
C LYS A 285 -21.49 -19.38 -16.05
N LYS A 286 -20.85 -19.75 -14.94
CA LYS A 286 -20.33 -18.79 -13.95
C LYS A 286 -19.14 -18.00 -14.51
N MET A 287 -18.26 -18.64 -15.27
CA MET A 287 -17.16 -17.97 -15.96
C MET A 287 -17.67 -16.96 -16.98
N GLY A 288 -18.76 -17.25 -17.69
CA GLY A 288 -19.37 -16.30 -18.64
C GLY A 288 -19.93 -15.04 -17.99
N ILE A 289 -20.27 -15.10 -16.70
CA ILE A 289 -20.73 -13.93 -15.93
C ILE A 289 -19.53 -13.15 -15.36
N VAL A 290 -18.51 -13.84 -14.86
CA VAL A 290 -17.41 -13.21 -14.11
C VAL A 290 -16.25 -12.77 -15.01
N ALA A 291 -15.85 -13.60 -15.97
CA ALA A 291 -14.70 -13.36 -16.85
C ALA A 291 -14.95 -13.86 -18.30
N PRO A 292 -15.91 -13.27 -19.02
CA PRO A 292 -16.28 -13.68 -20.37
C PRO A 292 -15.15 -13.48 -21.40
N ASN A 293 -14.31 -12.45 -21.26
CA ASN A 293 -13.26 -12.18 -22.24
C ASN A 293 -12.14 -13.22 -22.13
N LEU A 294 -11.73 -13.54 -20.91
CA LEU A 294 -10.75 -14.58 -20.64
C LEU A 294 -11.26 -15.96 -21.06
N GLN A 295 -12.54 -16.26 -20.81
CA GLN A 295 -13.19 -17.49 -21.26
C GLN A 295 -13.17 -17.63 -22.79
N CYS A 296 -13.54 -16.56 -23.51
CA CYS A 296 -13.56 -16.56 -24.97
C CYS A 296 -12.15 -16.78 -25.57
N LEU A 297 -11.13 -16.17 -24.94
CA LEU A 297 -9.76 -16.17 -25.41
C LEU A 297 -9.04 -17.53 -25.24
N ILE A 298 -9.14 -18.18 -24.07
CA ILE A 298 -8.36 -19.40 -23.77
C ILE A 298 -9.21 -20.62 -23.36
N GLY A 299 -10.52 -20.45 -23.25
CA GLY A 299 -11.45 -21.49 -22.82
C GLY A 299 -11.60 -21.57 -21.30
N THR A 300 -12.77 -22.04 -20.85
CA THR A 300 -13.16 -22.11 -19.43
C THR A 300 -12.17 -22.86 -18.54
N PRO A 301 -11.68 -24.08 -18.88
CA PRO A 301 -10.87 -24.86 -17.94
C PRO A 301 -9.50 -24.22 -17.67
N VAL A 302 -8.87 -23.66 -18.70
CA VAL A 302 -7.56 -22.99 -18.58
C VAL A 302 -7.72 -21.66 -17.86
N ALA A 303 -8.76 -20.88 -18.19
CA ALA A 303 -9.07 -19.64 -17.50
C ALA A 303 -9.34 -19.85 -16.00
N ALA A 304 -10.13 -20.86 -15.64
CA ALA A 304 -10.44 -21.20 -14.26
C ALA A 304 -9.19 -21.58 -13.46
N ARG A 305 -8.29 -22.39 -14.07
CA ARG A 305 -7.01 -22.75 -13.44
C ARG A 305 -6.08 -21.56 -13.27
N LEU A 306 -6.04 -20.61 -14.22
CA LEU A 306 -5.25 -19.38 -14.06
C LEU A 306 -5.76 -18.53 -12.90
N ILE A 307 -7.08 -18.34 -12.78
CA ILE A 307 -7.70 -17.60 -11.66
C ILE A 307 -7.43 -18.32 -10.35
N SER A 308 -7.62 -19.64 -10.29
CA SER A 308 -7.38 -20.46 -9.11
C SER A 308 -5.92 -20.40 -8.65
N HIS A 309 -4.96 -20.45 -9.58
CA HIS A 309 -3.54 -20.41 -9.24
C HIS A 309 -3.07 -19.01 -8.84
N ALA A 310 -3.69 -17.96 -9.37
CA ALA A 310 -3.45 -16.58 -8.94
C ALA A 310 -4.13 -16.22 -7.60
N GLY A 311 -5.07 -17.05 -7.14
CA GLY A 311 -5.82 -16.88 -5.89
C GLY A 311 -7.02 -15.93 -5.97
N SER A 312 -7.08 -15.04 -6.97
CA SER A 312 -8.27 -14.25 -7.31
C SER A 312 -8.13 -13.67 -8.73
N LEU A 313 -9.24 -13.27 -9.33
CA LEU A 313 -9.25 -12.53 -10.60
C LEU A 313 -8.57 -11.16 -10.45
N THR A 314 -8.71 -10.54 -9.28
CA THR A 314 -8.01 -9.28 -8.98
C THR A 314 -6.50 -9.47 -8.94
N SER A 315 -5.98 -10.52 -8.28
CA SER A 315 -4.56 -10.86 -8.29
C SER A 315 -4.06 -11.17 -9.70
N LEU A 316 -4.83 -11.94 -10.48
CA LEU A 316 -4.49 -12.26 -11.87
C LEU A 316 -4.41 -11.00 -12.76
N SER A 317 -5.28 -10.01 -12.53
CA SER A 317 -5.25 -8.74 -13.28
C SER A 317 -4.01 -7.88 -12.98
N LYS A 318 -3.49 -7.99 -11.75
CA LYS A 318 -2.28 -7.27 -11.29
C LYS A 318 -1.00 -7.92 -11.79
N TYR A 319 -1.01 -9.21 -12.09
CA TYR A 319 0.19 -9.88 -12.61
C TYR A 319 0.62 -9.31 -13.97
N PRO A 320 1.93 -9.06 -14.17
CA PRO A 320 2.43 -8.70 -15.47
C PRO A 320 2.35 -9.92 -16.40
N ALA A 321 2.27 -9.66 -17.70
CA ALA A 321 2.11 -10.72 -18.70
C ALA A 321 3.29 -11.73 -18.70
N SER A 322 4.49 -11.30 -18.30
CA SER A 322 5.65 -12.17 -18.10
C SER A 322 5.41 -13.22 -17.01
N THR A 323 4.81 -12.83 -15.87
CA THR A 323 4.43 -13.75 -14.79
C THR A 323 3.31 -14.68 -15.24
N LEU A 324 2.30 -14.15 -15.94
CA LEU A 324 1.20 -14.96 -16.47
C LEU A 324 1.69 -16.02 -17.48
N GLN A 325 2.76 -15.73 -18.23
CA GLN A 325 3.38 -16.67 -19.15
C GLN A 325 3.89 -17.94 -18.44
N ILE A 326 4.47 -17.79 -17.25
CA ILE A 326 5.14 -18.87 -16.50
C ILE A 326 4.31 -19.42 -15.34
N LEU A 327 3.08 -18.91 -15.13
CA LEU A 327 2.21 -19.28 -14.02
C LEU A 327 1.94 -20.80 -14.02
N GLY A 328 2.24 -21.48 -12.93
CA GLY A 328 2.19 -22.94 -12.75
C GLY A 328 3.44 -23.72 -13.20
N ALA A 329 4.48 -23.03 -13.70
CA ALA A 329 5.79 -23.62 -14.02
C ALA A 329 6.92 -23.08 -13.12
N GLU A 330 6.58 -22.51 -11.97
CA GLU A 330 7.53 -21.85 -11.06
C GLU A 330 8.60 -22.82 -10.56
N LYS A 331 8.22 -24.05 -10.20
CA LYS A 331 9.18 -25.09 -9.77
C LYS A 331 10.20 -25.41 -10.87
N ALA A 332 9.75 -25.50 -12.11
CA ALA A 332 10.63 -25.75 -13.26
C ALA A 332 11.54 -24.54 -13.54
N LEU A 333 11.02 -23.32 -13.35
CA LEU A 333 11.79 -22.09 -13.45
C LEU A 333 12.89 -22.02 -12.39
N PHE A 334 12.55 -22.26 -11.12
CA PHE A 334 13.53 -22.27 -10.03
C PHE A 334 14.59 -23.35 -10.21
N ARG A 335 14.20 -24.53 -10.72
CA ARG A 335 15.17 -25.58 -11.08
C ARG A 335 16.09 -25.16 -12.23
N ALA A 336 15.55 -24.51 -13.26
CA ALA A 336 16.33 -24.01 -14.38
C ALA A 336 17.33 -22.93 -13.95
N LEU A 337 16.90 -21.99 -13.11
CA LEU A 337 17.75 -20.95 -12.52
C LEU A 337 18.88 -21.55 -11.65
N LYS A 338 18.56 -22.56 -10.83
CA LYS A 338 19.55 -23.25 -9.98
C LYS A 338 20.59 -24.05 -10.79
N THR A 339 20.17 -24.63 -11.92
CA THR A 339 21.02 -25.47 -12.79
C THR A 339 21.63 -24.71 -13.97
N LYS A 340 21.37 -23.40 -14.11
CA LYS A 340 21.71 -22.57 -15.29
C LYS A 340 21.27 -23.21 -16.61
N SER A 341 20.13 -23.89 -16.62
CA SER A 341 19.54 -24.48 -17.82
C SER A 341 18.45 -23.58 -18.41
N ASN A 342 17.91 -23.95 -19.57
CA ASN A 342 16.89 -23.16 -20.26
C ASN A 342 15.61 -23.00 -19.40
N THR A 343 15.15 -21.77 -19.24
CA THR A 343 13.93 -21.46 -18.49
C THR A 343 12.67 -21.96 -19.22
N PRO A 344 11.63 -22.39 -18.49
CA PRO A 344 10.38 -22.83 -19.09
C PRO A 344 9.71 -21.66 -19.83
N LYS A 345 9.23 -21.94 -21.05
CA LYS A 345 8.63 -20.93 -21.94
C LYS A 345 7.14 -20.70 -21.71
N TYR A 346 6.48 -21.58 -20.96
CA TYR A 346 5.05 -21.53 -20.65
C TYR A 346 4.74 -22.35 -19.38
N GLY A 347 3.70 -21.94 -18.66
CA GLY A 347 3.10 -22.70 -17.56
C GLY A 347 1.71 -23.25 -17.95
N LEU A 348 0.68 -22.91 -17.18
CA LEU A 348 -0.70 -23.38 -17.36
C LEU A 348 -1.30 -23.02 -18.72
N ILE A 349 -0.85 -21.91 -19.33
CA ILE A 349 -1.30 -21.50 -20.67
C ILE A 349 -0.94 -22.52 -21.76
N TYR A 350 0.00 -23.44 -21.51
CA TYR A 350 0.33 -24.53 -22.45
C TYR A 350 -0.88 -25.36 -22.87
N HIS A 351 -1.85 -25.53 -21.97
CA HIS A 351 -3.08 -26.28 -22.24
C HIS A 351 -4.06 -25.53 -23.14
N SER A 352 -3.74 -24.31 -23.57
CA SER A 352 -4.52 -23.62 -24.60
C SER A 352 -4.32 -24.26 -25.98
N SER A 353 -5.40 -24.32 -26.75
CA SER A 353 -5.38 -24.84 -28.13
C SER A 353 -4.42 -24.08 -29.06
N PHE A 354 -4.13 -22.81 -28.77
CA PHE A 354 -3.26 -21.96 -29.57
C PHE A 354 -1.77 -22.30 -29.43
N ILE A 355 -1.30 -22.67 -28.23
CA ILE A 355 0.11 -22.97 -27.98
C ILE A 355 0.50 -24.33 -28.57
N GLY A 356 -0.43 -25.30 -28.59
CA GLY A 356 -0.21 -26.60 -29.26
C GLY A 356 0.10 -26.48 -30.76
N LYS A 357 -0.33 -25.40 -31.42
CA LYS A 357 -0.05 -25.13 -32.84
C LYS A 357 1.30 -24.42 -33.07
N ALA A 358 1.73 -23.55 -32.15
CA ALA A 358 3.01 -22.84 -32.27
C ALA A 358 3.54 -22.35 -30.91
N GLY A 359 4.59 -22.98 -30.37
CA GLY A 359 5.17 -22.61 -29.07
C GLY A 359 5.77 -21.19 -28.99
N ARG A 360 6.05 -20.52 -30.12
CA ARG A 360 6.56 -19.14 -30.17
C ARG A 360 5.50 -18.09 -29.83
N ILE A 361 4.21 -18.46 -29.75
CA ILE A 361 3.12 -17.51 -29.46
C ILE A 361 2.86 -17.27 -27.97
N SER A 362 3.49 -18.03 -27.06
CA SER A 362 3.16 -18.02 -25.63
C SER A 362 3.21 -16.64 -24.98
N ARG A 363 4.23 -15.83 -25.29
CA ARG A 363 4.35 -14.45 -24.81
C ARG A 363 3.22 -13.55 -25.33
N TYR A 364 2.86 -13.70 -26.60
CA TYR A 364 1.79 -12.91 -27.21
C TYR A 364 0.44 -13.27 -26.58
N LEU A 365 0.17 -14.56 -26.40
CA LEU A 365 -1.04 -15.03 -25.73
C LEU A 365 -1.10 -14.54 -24.27
N ALA A 366 0.00 -14.62 -23.53
CA ALA A 366 0.06 -14.14 -22.14
C ALA A 366 -0.23 -12.63 -22.04
N ASN A 367 0.26 -11.82 -22.99
CA ASN A 367 -0.07 -10.39 -23.07
C ASN A 367 -1.58 -10.18 -23.27
N LYS A 368 -2.21 -10.95 -24.17
CA LYS A 368 -3.65 -10.85 -24.44
C LYS A 368 -4.50 -11.33 -23.26
N CYS A 369 -4.09 -12.40 -22.59
CA CYS A 369 -4.73 -12.88 -21.37
C CYS A 369 -4.65 -11.86 -20.22
N SER A 370 -3.52 -11.16 -20.07
CA SER A 370 -3.37 -10.09 -19.07
C SER A 370 -4.27 -8.89 -19.35
N ILE A 371 -4.45 -8.52 -20.63
CA ILE A 371 -5.39 -7.47 -21.02
C ILE A 371 -6.84 -7.92 -20.76
N ALA A 372 -7.19 -9.13 -21.20
CA ALA A 372 -8.53 -9.69 -21.00
C ALA A 372 -8.89 -9.80 -19.50
N SER A 373 -7.95 -10.25 -18.65
CA SER A 373 -8.20 -10.37 -17.20
C SER A 373 -8.39 -9.02 -16.53
N ARG A 374 -7.71 -7.96 -16.99
CA ARG A 374 -7.92 -6.58 -16.50
C ARG A 374 -9.27 -6.04 -16.92
N ILE A 375 -9.67 -6.24 -18.18
CA ILE A 375 -10.99 -5.82 -18.67
C ILE A 375 -12.07 -6.55 -17.87
N ASP A 376 -11.97 -7.87 -17.72
CA ASP A 376 -12.93 -8.66 -16.94
C ASP A 376 -12.99 -8.23 -15.47
N ASN A 377 -11.85 -7.96 -14.82
CA ASN A 377 -11.82 -7.60 -13.39
C ASN A 377 -12.34 -6.17 -13.12
N PHE A 378 -12.03 -5.20 -13.98
CA PHE A 378 -12.36 -3.79 -13.75
C PHE A 378 -13.60 -3.30 -14.49
N SER A 379 -14.24 -4.13 -15.32
CA SER A 379 -15.56 -3.78 -15.90
C SER A 379 -16.69 -4.06 -14.90
N GLU A 380 -17.64 -3.14 -14.71
CA GLU A 380 -18.82 -3.42 -13.89
C GLU A 380 -19.68 -4.55 -14.49
N GLU A 381 -19.91 -4.48 -15.81
CA GLU A 381 -20.56 -5.51 -16.61
C GLU A 381 -19.63 -5.91 -17.78
N PRO A 382 -18.91 -7.03 -17.68
CA PRO A 382 -17.96 -7.44 -18.72
C PRO A 382 -18.72 -7.96 -19.96
N SER A 383 -18.34 -7.48 -21.14
CA SER A 383 -18.90 -7.93 -22.42
C SER A 383 -18.00 -8.99 -23.08
N VAL A 384 -18.54 -9.80 -23.99
CA VAL A 384 -17.78 -10.85 -24.72
C VAL A 384 -17.03 -10.29 -25.94
N LYS A 385 -17.39 -9.08 -26.41
CA LYS A 385 -16.90 -8.50 -27.67
C LYS A 385 -15.37 -8.36 -27.67
N PHE A 386 -14.79 -7.86 -26.57
CA PHE A 386 -13.34 -7.69 -26.48
C PHE A 386 -12.60 -9.03 -26.55
N GLY A 387 -13.15 -10.09 -25.95
CA GLY A 387 -12.60 -11.44 -25.98
C GLY A 387 -12.56 -12.03 -27.39
N GLN A 388 -13.63 -11.84 -28.18
CA GLN A 388 -13.69 -12.27 -29.58
C GLN A 388 -12.63 -11.58 -30.43
N VAL A 389 -12.50 -10.27 -30.23
CA VAL A 389 -11.53 -9.44 -30.95
C VAL A 389 -10.08 -9.83 -30.57
N LEU A 390 -9.80 -10.01 -29.28
CA LEU A 390 -8.49 -10.46 -28.81
C LEU A 390 -8.16 -11.87 -29.31
N ARG A 391 -9.16 -12.75 -29.41
CA ARG A 391 -9.01 -14.08 -29.99
C ARG A 391 -8.66 -14.01 -31.47
N GLN A 392 -9.37 -13.20 -32.24
CA GLN A 392 -9.07 -12.97 -33.65
C GLN A 392 -7.63 -12.48 -33.84
N GLN A 393 -7.15 -11.55 -33.00
CA GLN A 393 -5.75 -11.11 -33.07
C GLN A 393 -4.73 -12.22 -32.80
N VAL A 394 -5.05 -13.17 -31.92
CA VAL A 394 -4.19 -14.34 -31.68
C VAL A 394 -4.20 -15.27 -32.90
N GLU A 395 -5.36 -15.46 -33.54
CA GLU A 395 -5.51 -16.22 -34.77
C GLU A 395 -4.76 -15.57 -35.95
N ASP A 396 -4.94 -14.26 -36.17
CA ASP A 396 -4.18 -13.49 -37.16
C ASP A 396 -2.66 -13.56 -36.90
N ARG A 397 -2.25 -13.61 -35.64
CA ARG A 397 -0.83 -13.77 -35.27
C ARG A 397 -0.31 -15.18 -35.58
N LEU A 398 -1.15 -16.21 -35.50
CA LEU A 398 -0.80 -17.55 -35.95
C LEU A 398 -0.69 -17.60 -37.48
N GLU A 399 -1.63 -16.98 -38.19
CA GLU A 399 -1.56 -16.86 -39.65
C GLU A 399 -0.35 -16.06 -40.09
N PHE A 400 0.07 -15.03 -39.35
CA PHE A 400 1.32 -14.31 -39.61
C PHE A 400 2.54 -15.24 -39.62
N TYR A 401 2.60 -16.22 -38.72
CA TYR A 401 3.71 -17.19 -38.71
C TYR A 401 3.71 -18.12 -39.92
N ALA A 402 2.57 -18.29 -40.60
CA ALA A 402 2.44 -19.08 -41.82
C ALA A 402 2.55 -18.25 -43.12
N SER A 403 2.02 -17.02 -43.12
CA SER A 403 1.79 -16.19 -44.34
C SER A 403 2.58 -14.88 -44.38
N GLY A 404 3.15 -14.42 -43.26
CA GLY A 404 3.89 -13.16 -43.16
C GLY A 404 3.04 -11.88 -43.12
N LYS A 405 1.71 -11.96 -43.18
CA LYS A 405 0.79 -10.79 -43.07
C LYS A 405 0.75 -10.25 -41.64
N LYS A 406 1.22 -9.01 -41.41
CA LYS A 406 1.27 -8.42 -40.06
C LYS A 406 -0.14 -8.28 -39.47
N PRO A 407 -0.35 -8.67 -38.20
CA PRO A 407 -1.64 -8.49 -37.53
C PRO A 407 -1.89 -7.01 -37.21
N ALA A 408 -3.17 -6.64 -37.07
CA ALA A 408 -3.61 -5.29 -36.72
C ALA A 408 -3.11 -4.85 -35.33
N LYS A 409 -2.88 -3.54 -35.14
CA LYS A 409 -2.37 -3.00 -33.88
C LYS A 409 -3.45 -3.05 -32.79
N ASN A 410 -3.02 -3.04 -31.53
CA ASN A 410 -3.96 -3.05 -30.41
C ASN A 410 -4.83 -1.79 -30.37
N ALA A 411 -4.32 -0.62 -30.76
CA ALA A 411 -5.09 0.64 -30.77
C ALA A 411 -6.27 0.55 -31.76
N ASP A 412 -5.96 0.24 -33.03
CA ASP A 412 -6.93 0.14 -34.13
C ASP A 412 -8.05 -0.89 -33.84
N VAL A 413 -7.69 -1.97 -33.15
CA VAL A 413 -8.61 -3.08 -32.86
C VAL A 413 -9.45 -2.83 -31.60
N MET A 414 -8.98 -1.98 -30.69
CA MET A 414 -9.73 -1.55 -29.50
C MET A 414 -10.65 -0.36 -29.78
N GLU A 415 -10.55 0.28 -30.96
CA GLU A 415 -11.41 1.38 -31.45
C GLU A 415 -12.60 0.91 -32.31
N PHE A 416 -12.86 -0.40 -32.38
CA PHE A 416 -13.86 -1.00 -33.28
C PHE A 416 -15.24 -0.28 -33.27
N ASP A 417 -15.78 0.00 -34.46
CA ASP A 417 -17.02 0.77 -34.75
C ASP A 417 -18.34 0.22 -34.13
N GLY A 418 -18.29 -0.88 -33.38
CA GLY A 418 -19.47 -1.57 -32.80
C GLY A 418 -19.71 -1.36 -31.30
N LEU A 419 -18.96 -0.47 -30.64
CA LEU A 419 -19.08 -0.17 -29.21
C LEU A 419 -19.98 1.04 -28.99
N LYS A 420 -21.07 0.88 -28.22
CA LYS A 420 -21.86 2.03 -27.74
C LYS A 420 -20.94 2.91 -26.87
N GLU A 421 -21.22 4.21 -26.81
CA GLU A 421 -20.34 5.23 -26.20
C GLU A 421 -19.96 4.99 -24.71
N GLY A 422 -20.69 4.10 -24.02
CA GLY A 422 -20.40 3.63 -22.65
C GLY A 422 -19.52 2.37 -22.53
N GLU A 423 -19.20 1.67 -23.62
CA GLU A 423 -18.43 0.41 -23.61
C GLU A 423 -16.94 0.62 -23.95
N ARG A 424 -16.49 1.87 -24.15
CA ARG A 424 -15.09 2.19 -24.51
C ARG A 424 -14.16 2.01 -23.29
N ILE A 425 -13.04 1.32 -23.47
CA ILE A 425 -12.07 0.92 -22.41
C ILE A 425 -11.65 2.09 -21.50
N TYR A 426 -11.49 3.30 -22.04
CA TYR A 426 -11.11 4.49 -21.27
C TYR A 426 -12.16 4.92 -20.22
N LYS A 427 -13.44 4.54 -20.39
CA LYS A 427 -14.52 4.80 -19.40
C LYS A 427 -14.77 3.64 -18.43
N LEU A 428 -14.31 2.42 -18.72
CA LEU A 428 -14.51 1.24 -17.86
C LEU A 428 -13.47 1.11 -16.73
N VAL A 429 -12.21 1.47 -17.00
CA VAL A 429 -11.11 1.33 -16.02
C VAL A 429 -10.91 2.60 -15.16
N GLY A 430 -11.37 3.76 -15.66
CA GLY A 430 -11.28 5.05 -14.96
C GLY A 430 -12.09 5.14 -13.65
N PRO A 431 -13.35 4.67 -13.58
CA PRO A 431 -14.21 4.92 -12.41
C PRO A 431 -13.87 4.08 -11.18
N ILE A 432 -13.34 2.85 -11.34
CA ILE A 432 -13.04 1.96 -10.20
C ILE A 432 -11.78 2.39 -9.44
N LEU A 433 -10.83 3.04 -10.12
CA LEU A 433 -9.65 3.64 -9.47
C LEU A 433 -9.97 4.99 -8.80
N LEU A 434 -11.06 5.67 -9.18
CA LEU A 434 -11.40 7.00 -8.68
C LEU A 434 -12.49 7.03 -7.59
N GLN A 435 -13.22 5.93 -7.38
CA GLN A 435 -14.32 5.90 -6.38
C GLN A 435 -13.87 5.60 -4.94
N GLN A 436 -12.66 5.07 -4.71
CA GLN A 436 -12.14 4.88 -3.34
C GLN A 436 -11.64 6.17 -2.68
N ASP A 437 -11.22 7.17 -3.46
CA ASP A 437 -10.56 8.38 -2.91
C ASP A 437 -11.53 9.51 -2.51
N LYS A 438 -12.78 9.47 -2.95
CA LYS A 438 -13.65 10.66 -2.87
C LYS A 438 -14.23 10.92 -1.46
N PHE A 439 -14.42 9.88 -0.65
CA PHE A 439 -15.09 10.03 0.66
C PHE A 439 -14.11 10.31 1.83
N GLU A 440 -12.84 9.92 1.71
CA GLU A 440 -11.82 10.16 2.75
C GLU A 440 -11.04 11.48 2.54
N ALA A 441 -10.90 11.94 1.28
CA ALA A 441 -10.17 13.17 0.95
C ALA A 441 -10.91 14.45 1.36
N GLU A 442 -12.25 14.49 1.26
CA GLU A 442 -13.05 15.69 1.54
C GLU A 442 -13.07 16.07 3.03
N GLY A 443 -13.03 15.08 3.94
CA GLY A 443 -12.94 15.33 5.39
C GLY A 443 -11.55 15.77 5.86
N THR A 444 -10.51 15.20 5.26
CA THR A 444 -9.12 15.42 5.68
C THR A 444 -8.55 16.75 5.19
N VAL A 445 -8.98 17.22 4.01
CA VAL A 445 -8.52 18.51 3.45
C VAL A 445 -9.22 19.69 4.13
N LYS A 446 -10.51 19.56 4.45
CA LYS A 446 -11.25 20.61 5.17
C LYS A 446 -10.77 20.79 6.61
N GLY A 447 -10.48 19.69 7.30
CA GLY A 447 -9.88 19.74 8.65
C GLY A 447 -8.45 20.30 8.67
N ARG A 448 -7.68 20.17 7.59
CA ARG A 448 -6.35 20.79 7.47
C ARG A 448 -6.41 22.27 7.10
N LEU A 449 -7.35 22.68 6.26
CA LEU A 449 -7.57 24.08 5.90
C LEU A 449 -8.11 24.89 7.09
N ASP A 450 -9.07 24.34 7.84
CA ASP A 450 -9.62 24.99 9.04
C ASP A 450 -8.58 25.09 10.19
N PHE A 451 -7.56 24.22 10.20
CA PHE A 451 -6.42 24.28 11.12
C PHE A 451 -5.39 25.33 10.67
N ILE A 452 -5.13 25.46 9.37
CA ILE A 452 -4.21 26.45 8.79
C ILE A 452 -4.79 27.88 8.92
N ASP A 453 -6.10 28.06 8.71
CA ASP A 453 -6.74 29.37 8.86
C ASP A 453 -6.75 29.85 10.32
N LYS A 454 -6.87 28.93 11.29
CA LYS A 454 -6.75 29.24 12.73
C LYS A 454 -5.32 29.59 13.17
N GLU A 455 -4.30 28.99 12.56
CA GLU A 455 -2.89 29.34 12.81
C GLU A 455 -2.52 30.70 12.18
N MET A 456 -3.11 31.03 11.03
CA MET A 456 -2.86 32.30 10.33
C MET A 456 -3.51 33.52 11.02
N GLU A 457 -4.64 33.33 11.72
CA GLU A 457 -5.28 34.38 12.53
C GLU A 457 -4.56 34.63 13.88
N ALA A 458 -3.79 33.67 14.38
CA ALA A 458 -2.99 33.83 15.61
C ALA A 458 -1.64 34.57 15.39
N GLY A 459 -1.21 34.73 14.13
CA GLY A 459 0.09 35.31 13.76
C GLY A 459 0.13 36.84 13.60
N THR A 460 -0.98 37.55 13.77
CA THR A 460 -1.03 39.02 13.65
C THR A 460 -1.14 39.71 15.01
N GLY A 461 -0.07 39.64 15.80
CA GLY A 461 0.02 40.30 17.10
C GLY A 461 1.42 40.88 17.36
N ASP A 462 1.56 42.18 17.09
CA ASP A 462 2.52 43.13 17.67
C ASP A 462 4.03 42.90 17.50
N ARG A 463 4.61 43.59 16.50
CA ARG A 463 6.06 43.81 16.37
C ARG A 463 6.49 45.00 17.22
N SER A 464 6.66 44.81 18.52
CA SER A 464 7.37 45.80 19.36
C SER A 464 7.86 45.23 20.71
N ARG A 465 8.80 44.29 20.71
CA ARG A 465 9.62 44.03 21.92
C ARG A 465 11.09 43.87 21.59
N GLY A 466 11.89 44.64 22.34
CA GLY A 466 13.28 44.99 22.08
C GLY A 466 14.31 43.91 22.40
N GLN A 467 15.55 44.32 22.18
CA GLN A 467 16.82 43.61 22.14
C GLN A 467 17.20 42.75 23.36
N ASP A 468 16.36 42.61 24.38
CA ASP A 468 16.69 41.89 25.62
C ASP A 468 16.31 40.39 25.58
N GLY A 469 15.70 39.90 24.49
CA GLY A 469 15.27 38.50 24.32
C GLY A 469 16.29 37.57 23.64
N LEU A 470 17.42 38.09 23.16
CA LEU A 470 18.42 37.29 22.43
C LEU A 470 19.18 36.31 23.34
N ASP A 471 19.50 36.70 24.58
CA ASP A 471 20.28 35.87 25.52
C ASP A 471 19.54 34.62 26.01
N ALA A 472 18.22 34.69 26.19
CA ALA A 472 17.41 33.53 26.58
C ALA A 472 17.23 32.53 25.43
N SER A 473 17.18 33.02 24.18
CA SER A 473 17.12 32.16 22.99
C SER A 473 18.44 31.41 22.76
N LEU A 474 19.58 32.07 23.03
CA LEU A 474 20.92 31.48 22.98
C LEU A 474 21.09 30.36 24.00
N ALA A 475 20.57 30.52 25.22
CA ALA A 475 20.57 29.45 26.23
C ALA A 475 19.71 28.25 25.80
N SER A 476 18.57 28.46 25.14
CA SER A 476 17.74 27.37 24.60
C SER A 476 18.36 26.71 23.36
N LEU A 477 19.06 27.48 22.52
CA LEU A 477 19.80 26.99 21.36
C LEU A 477 20.98 26.12 21.80
N LEU A 478 21.74 26.60 22.80
CA LEU A 478 22.80 25.84 23.45
C LEU A 478 22.23 24.58 24.08
N LEU A 479 21.13 24.62 24.84
CA LEU A 479 20.51 23.42 25.42
C LEU A 479 20.09 22.40 24.35
N SER A 480 19.50 22.86 23.23
CA SER A 480 19.12 21.99 22.11
C SER A 480 20.32 21.37 21.37
N ALA A 481 21.48 22.01 21.47
CA ALA A 481 22.71 21.61 20.80
C ALA A 481 23.74 20.93 21.73
N THR A 482 23.59 20.99 23.07
CA THR A 482 24.62 20.56 24.04
C THR A 482 24.24 19.47 25.03
N GLU A 483 22.97 19.07 25.17
CA GLU A 483 22.61 18.09 26.19
C GLU A 483 22.59 16.63 25.64
N HIS A 484 23.73 15.96 25.87
CA HIS A 484 23.93 14.51 26.17
C HIS A 484 24.11 13.44 25.06
N VAL A 485 25.26 12.74 25.19
CA VAL A 485 25.56 11.31 24.93
C VAL A 485 25.19 10.71 23.56
N THR A 486 24.89 11.54 22.56
CA THR A 486 25.01 11.13 21.15
C THR A 486 26.26 11.80 20.58
N SER A 487 27.11 11.04 19.88
CA SER A 487 28.40 11.55 19.36
C SER A 487 28.25 12.52 18.18
N SER A 488 27.07 13.10 17.98
CA SER A 488 26.64 13.79 16.77
C SER A 488 25.83 15.05 17.09
N ILE A 489 25.94 16.05 16.24
CA ILE A 489 25.11 17.27 16.29
C ILE A 489 24.13 17.21 15.11
N GLY A 490 22.83 17.20 15.40
CA GLY A 490 21.79 17.28 14.37
C GLY A 490 21.47 18.74 14.03
N LEU A 491 21.42 19.07 12.74
CA LEU A 491 20.89 20.34 12.28
C LEU A 491 19.42 20.14 11.88
N GLU A 492 18.48 20.68 12.67
CA GLU A 492 17.03 20.44 12.51
C GLU A 492 16.18 21.69 12.22
N PHE A 493 14.90 21.47 11.88
CA PHE A 493 13.86 22.42 11.45
C PHE A 493 13.73 23.71 12.30
N SER A 494 14.23 23.72 13.54
CA SER A 494 14.12 24.82 14.49
C SER A 494 15.13 25.95 14.27
N PHE A 495 16.07 25.81 13.32
CA PHE A 495 17.13 26.81 13.10
C PHE A 495 16.82 27.79 11.97
N ASN A 496 17.00 29.09 12.25
CA ASN A 496 16.57 30.16 11.36
C ASN A 496 17.49 30.39 10.15
N HIS A 497 18.82 30.33 10.31
CA HIS A 497 19.78 30.60 9.22
C HIS A 497 21.20 30.07 9.50
N VAL A 498 21.94 29.65 8.45
CA VAL A 498 23.33 29.17 8.57
C VAL A 498 24.24 30.16 9.32
N ASN A 499 24.07 31.45 9.06
CA ASN A 499 24.88 32.51 9.69
C ASN A 499 24.75 32.55 11.22
N ASP A 500 23.62 32.09 11.76
CA ASP A 500 23.36 32.07 13.21
C ASP A 500 23.83 30.75 13.83
N VAL A 501 23.70 29.64 13.09
CA VAL A 501 23.95 28.28 13.58
C VAL A 501 25.43 27.92 13.54
N LEU A 502 26.14 28.31 12.48
CA LEU A 502 27.51 27.88 12.25
C LEU A 502 28.47 28.25 13.38
N PRO A 503 28.45 29.49 13.94
CA PRO A 503 29.31 29.84 15.07
C PRO A 503 29.05 28.95 16.29
N ILE A 504 27.79 28.66 16.58
CA ILE A 504 27.38 27.84 17.73
C ILE A 504 27.91 26.41 17.55
N VAL A 505 27.69 25.79 16.39
CA VAL A 505 28.16 24.43 16.11
C VAL A 505 29.70 24.34 16.20
N ASN A 506 30.40 25.36 15.72
CA ASN A 506 31.85 25.44 15.81
C ASN A 506 32.33 25.54 17.26
N ASP A 507 31.72 26.42 18.05
CA ASP A 507 32.05 26.59 19.47
C ASP A 507 31.84 25.29 20.25
N LEU A 508 30.72 24.59 20.01
CA LEU A 508 30.44 23.29 20.65
C LEU A 508 31.43 22.21 20.26
N ARG A 509 31.82 22.17 18.99
CA ARG A 509 32.80 21.20 18.53
C ARG A 509 34.19 21.49 19.09
N ALA A 510 34.60 22.77 19.14
CA ALA A 510 35.86 23.18 19.78
C ALA A 510 35.87 22.81 21.27
N GLN A 511 34.81 23.17 21.99
CA GLN A 511 34.64 22.83 23.41
C GLN A 511 34.73 21.32 23.64
N GLN A 512 34.07 20.50 22.82
CA GLN A 512 34.10 19.05 22.96
C GLN A 512 35.50 18.46 22.73
N VAL A 513 36.29 19.03 21.82
CA VAL A 513 37.68 18.59 21.58
C VAL A 513 38.58 19.00 22.75
N ASP A 514 38.43 20.24 23.23
CA ASP A 514 39.34 20.83 24.22
C ASP A 514 39.03 20.41 25.66
N GLU A 515 37.75 20.19 26.00
CA GLU A 515 37.30 19.98 27.39
C GLU A 515 36.89 18.52 27.69
N SER A 516 36.61 17.69 26.68
CA SER A 516 36.20 16.31 26.94
C SER A 516 37.37 15.39 27.27
N ARG A 517 37.16 14.43 28.18
CA ARG A 517 38.18 13.47 28.63
C ARG A 517 38.90 12.72 27.51
N LEU A 518 38.20 12.44 26.41
CA LEU A 518 38.73 11.64 25.28
C LEU A 518 39.09 12.48 24.05
N GLY A 519 38.76 13.78 24.03
CA GLY A 519 39.00 14.64 22.86
C GLY A 519 38.30 14.16 21.58
N ILE A 520 37.18 13.44 21.69
CA ILE A 520 36.44 12.92 20.52
C ILE A 520 35.44 14.00 20.08
N PRO A 521 35.60 14.61 18.88
CA PRO A 521 34.70 15.65 18.41
C PRO A 521 33.33 15.08 18.08
N TYR A 522 32.29 15.91 18.17
CA TYR A 522 31.01 15.60 17.55
C TYR A 522 31.12 15.54 16.03
N ILE A 523 30.31 14.68 15.39
CA ILE A 523 30.13 14.69 13.94
C ILE A 523 28.79 15.35 13.60
N THR A 524 28.80 16.34 12.73
CA THR A 524 27.57 17.05 12.36
C THR A 524 26.80 16.24 11.32
N ILE A 525 25.51 16.02 11.60
CA ILE A 525 24.56 15.25 10.79
C ILE A 525 23.43 16.17 10.31
N ALA A 526 23.02 16.02 9.05
CA ALA A 526 21.83 16.69 8.50
C ALA A 526 21.06 15.80 7.53
N ASP A 527 19.77 16.08 7.35
CA ASP A 527 19.05 15.61 6.17
C ASP A 527 19.54 16.38 4.92
N SER A 528 19.59 15.71 3.77
CA SER A 528 20.04 16.33 2.52
C SER A 528 19.35 15.74 1.30
N VAL A 529 18.01 15.75 1.32
CA VAL A 529 17.18 15.15 0.27
C VAL A 529 17.26 15.97 -1.03
N ASN A 530 16.98 17.28 -0.93
CA ASN A 530 16.99 18.22 -2.05
C ASN A 530 17.60 19.59 -1.70
N ASP A 531 18.18 19.73 -0.51
CA ASP A 531 18.95 20.88 -0.04
C ASP A 531 19.83 20.46 1.16
N ILE A 532 20.32 21.42 1.96
CA ILE A 532 21.04 21.19 3.22
C ILE A 532 20.13 21.25 4.47
N TRP A 533 18.81 21.27 4.26
CA TRP A 533 17.72 21.35 5.24
C TRP A 533 17.71 22.56 6.19
N ILE A 534 18.66 23.50 6.02
CA ILE A 534 18.76 24.76 6.77
C ILE A 534 18.65 25.94 5.81
N SER A 535 18.07 27.04 6.28
CA SER A 535 17.99 28.28 5.53
C SER A 535 19.37 28.83 5.18
N GLY A 536 19.55 29.18 3.90
CA GLY A 536 20.80 29.70 3.35
C GLY A 536 21.33 28.87 2.20
N GLY A 537 20.88 27.61 2.03
CA GLY A 537 21.33 26.71 0.96
C GLY A 537 20.56 26.81 -0.37
N THR A 538 21.02 26.06 -1.35
CA THR A 538 20.36 25.92 -2.65
C THR A 538 19.24 24.87 -2.58
N LEU A 539 18.00 25.30 -2.81
CA LEU A 539 16.83 24.41 -2.80
C LEU A 539 16.56 23.82 -4.18
N PHE A 540 16.85 22.52 -4.36
CA PHE A 540 16.58 21.77 -5.58
C PHE A 540 15.14 21.24 -5.64
N PRO A 541 14.62 20.89 -6.84
CA PRO A 541 13.35 20.20 -6.96
C PRO A 541 13.32 18.92 -6.13
N GLY A 542 12.13 18.46 -5.72
CA GLY A 542 11.98 17.18 -5.04
C GLY A 542 12.60 16.02 -5.85
N THR A 543 13.07 14.98 -5.17
CA THR A 543 13.85 13.89 -5.80
C THR A 543 13.09 13.18 -6.91
N VAL A 544 11.77 12.98 -6.76
CA VAL A 544 10.90 12.44 -7.81
C VAL A 544 10.86 13.31 -9.07
N SER A 545 10.99 14.63 -8.91
CA SER A 545 11.09 15.56 -10.06
C SER A 545 12.47 15.47 -10.70
N MET A 546 13.54 15.43 -9.88
CA MET A 546 14.91 15.29 -10.39
C MET A 546 15.10 13.96 -11.13
N SER A 547 14.55 12.85 -10.62
CA SER A 547 14.64 11.54 -11.27
C SER A 547 13.86 11.45 -12.58
N SER A 548 12.78 12.24 -12.72
CA SER A 548 12.02 12.34 -13.96
C SER A 548 12.84 12.90 -15.14
N SER A 549 14.01 13.53 -14.87
CA SER A 549 14.94 13.95 -15.93
C SER A 549 15.68 12.80 -16.61
N TRP A 550 15.85 11.66 -15.92
CA TRP A 550 16.75 10.56 -16.33
C TRP A 550 18.20 10.99 -16.61
N ASN A 551 18.60 12.19 -16.17
CA ASN A 551 19.88 12.80 -16.48
C ASN A 551 20.86 12.62 -15.31
N LEU A 552 21.44 11.43 -15.21
CA LEU A 552 22.39 11.08 -14.13
C LEU A 552 23.60 12.03 -14.05
N PRO A 553 24.26 12.44 -15.15
CA PRO A 553 25.38 13.39 -15.08
C PRO A 553 25.01 14.77 -14.53
N LEU A 554 23.79 15.24 -14.81
CA LEU A 554 23.30 16.49 -14.23
C LEU A 554 22.93 16.30 -12.75
N PHE A 555 22.36 15.15 -12.40
CA PHE A 555 22.08 14.80 -11.01
C PHE A 555 23.37 14.68 -10.18
N GLU A 556 24.46 14.13 -10.72
CA GLU A 556 25.77 14.14 -10.06
C GLU A 556 26.24 15.57 -9.75
N GLN A 557 26.01 16.53 -10.65
CA GLN A 557 26.31 17.95 -10.37
C GLN A 557 25.44 18.51 -9.24
N VAL A 558 24.15 18.16 -9.20
CA VAL A 558 23.26 18.53 -8.08
C VAL A 558 23.80 17.99 -6.76
N VAL A 559 24.14 16.70 -6.71
CA VAL A 559 24.67 16.08 -5.49
C VAL A 559 26.03 16.70 -5.11
N ALA A 560 26.89 17.01 -6.08
CA ALA A 560 28.14 17.70 -5.82
C ALA A 560 27.90 19.08 -5.20
N VAL A 561 26.91 19.84 -5.67
CA VAL A 561 26.52 21.12 -5.05
C VAL A 561 26.06 20.91 -3.60
N ILE A 562 25.12 20.00 -3.36
CA ILE A 562 24.62 19.70 -2.00
C ILE A 562 25.78 19.26 -1.09
N ARG A 563 26.76 18.51 -1.61
CA ARG A 563 27.96 18.08 -0.87
C ARG A 563 28.82 19.26 -0.46
N GLU A 564 29.17 20.13 -1.41
CA GLU A 564 30.02 21.30 -1.13
C GLU A 564 29.32 22.28 -0.18
N GLU A 565 28.00 22.45 -0.30
CA GLU A 565 27.22 23.26 0.65
C GLU A 565 27.20 22.65 2.06
N ASN A 566 27.02 21.33 2.19
CA ASN A 566 27.12 20.62 3.48
C ASN A 566 28.52 20.79 4.10
N LEU A 567 29.58 20.62 3.32
CA LEU A 567 30.96 20.80 3.79
C LEU A 567 31.23 22.24 4.26
N ALA A 568 30.70 23.23 3.54
CA ALA A 568 30.87 24.64 3.87
C ALA A 568 30.23 25.03 5.22
N ILE A 569 29.29 24.22 5.72
CA ILE A 569 28.67 24.39 7.03
C ILE A 569 29.10 23.32 8.05
N GLY A 570 30.12 22.52 7.71
CA GLY A 570 30.71 21.53 8.62
C GLY A 570 29.91 20.24 8.78
N VAL A 571 28.90 19.99 7.95
CA VAL A 571 28.18 18.71 7.89
C VAL A 571 29.07 17.67 7.20
N GLN A 572 29.29 16.55 7.88
CA GLN A 572 30.18 15.47 7.41
C GLN A 572 29.46 14.13 7.27
N TRP A 573 28.17 14.07 7.62
CA TRP A 573 27.36 12.87 7.52
C TRP A 573 25.91 13.25 7.19
N VAL A 574 25.34 12.70 6.12
CA VAL A 574 23.98 13.02 5.68
C VAL A 574 23.03 11.82 5.78
N LEU A 575 21.78 12.11 6.15
CA LEU A 575 20.68 11.14 6.24
C LEU A 575 20.00 10.94 4.88
N SER A 576 20.78 10.67 3.85
CA SER A 576 20.33 10.53 2.46
C SER A 576 21.30 9.67 1.66
N PRO A 577 20.86 8.98 0.59
CA PRO A 577 19.58 9.14 -0.11
C PRO A 577 18.46 8.18 0.35
N GLU A 578 17.22 8.48 -0.03
CA GLU A 578 16.10 7.53 0.03
C GLU A 578 16.23 6.48 -1.09
N VAL A 579 16.21 5.20 -0.73
CA VAL A 579 16.38 4.04 -1.63
C VAL A 579 15.07 3.25 -1.77
N ASP A 580 14.01 3.68 -1.06
CA ASP A 580 12.68 3.09 -1.14
C ASP A 580 11.97 3.38 -2.46
N LEU A 581 10.98 2.54 -2.76
CA LEU A 581 10.17 2.62 -3.97
C LEU A 581 8.82 3.29 -3.68
N ALA A 582 8.48 4.31 -4.47
CA ALA A 582 7.22 5.04 -4.40
C ALA A 582 6.04 4.25 -5.02
N LYS A 583 5.72 3.08 -4.46
CA LYS A 583 4.68 2.18 -5.01
C LYS A 583 3.26 2.50 -4.58
N ASP A 584 3.09 3.25 -3.49
CA ASP A 584 1.78 3.69 -3.02
C ASP A 584 1.68 5.21 -3.14
N PRO A 585 0.91 5.76 -4.10
CA PRO A 585 0.83 7.21 -4.31
C PRO A 585 0.24 7.96 -3.10
N ARG A 586 -0.45 7.27 -2.19
CA ARG A 586 -1.00 7.84 -0.95
C ARG A 586 0.07 8.05 0.11
N ASN A 587 1.22 7.39 -0.02
CA ASN A 587 2.33 7.56 0.90
C ASN A 587 2.80 9.02 0.88
N GLY A 588 2.61 9.72 2.01
CA GLY A 588 2.98 11.14 2.15
C GLY A 588 4.47 11.43 1.97
N ARG A 589 5.30 10.40 1.86
CA ARG A 589 6.76 10.47 1.74
C ARG A 589 7.28 10.28 0.31
N ASN A 590 6.40 10.08 -0.68
CA ASN A 590 6.81 9.89 -2.08
C ASN A 590 7.68 11.02 -2.65
N GLY A 591 7.59 12.25 -2.11
CA GLY A 591 8.39 13.38 -2.56
C GLY A 591 9.90 13.27 -2.30
N GLU A 592 10.32 12.37 -1.40
CA GLU A 592 11.74 12.10 -1.11
C GLU A 592 12.29 10.89 -1.89
N MET A 593 11.42 10.10 -2.54
CA MET A 593 11.78 8.91 -3.32
C MET A 593 12.04 9.24 -4.79
N TYR A 594 12.93 8.47 -5.45
CA TYR A 594 13.22 8.66 -6.88
C TYR A 594 12.16 8.05 -7.83
N GLY A 595 11.17 7.31 -7.31
CA GLY A 595 10.08 6.76 -8.12
C GLY A 595 9.74 5.30 -7.78
N GLU A 596 8.93 4.67 -8.64
CA GLU A 596 8.46 3.29 -8.44
C GLU A 596 9.38 2.22 -9.06
N ASP A 597 10.28 2.61 -9.97
CA ASP A 597 11.14 1.70 -10.71
C ASP A 597 12.45 1.41 -9.94
N ALA A 598 12.69 0.13 -9.68
CA ALA A 598 13.83 -0.34 -8.90
C ALA A 598 15.19 -0.07 -9.56
N TYR A 599 15.24 -0.07 -10.90
CA TYR A 599 16.48 0.22 -11.62
C TYR A 599 16.81 1.70 -11.54
N LEU A 600 15.84 2.57 -11.84
CA LEU A 600 15.96 4.03 -11.73
C LEU A 600 16.40 4.44 -10.32
N VAL A 601 15.70 3.97 -9.29
CA VAL A 601 16.03 4.28 -7.89
C VAL A 601 17.44 3.80 -7.54
N GLY A 602 17.82 2.60 -7.99
CA GLY A 602 19.16 2.06 -7.78
C GLY A 602 20.26 2.89 -8.44
N GLU A 603 20.05 3.39 -9.66
CA GLU A 603 21.02 4.24 -10.37
C GLU A 603 21.19 5.60 -9.66
N PHE A 604 20.09 6.29 -9.36
CA PHE A 604 20.12 7.59 -8.67
C PHE A 604 20.72 7.48 -7.27
N ALA A 605 20.32 6.49 -6.47
CA ALA A 605 20.90 6.24 -5.15
C ALA A 605 22.40 5.95 -5.22
N THR A 606 22.83 5.12 -6.19
CA THR A 606 24.26 4.81 -6.40
C THR A 606 25.06 6.07 -6.72
N LYS A 607 24.54 6.93 -7.61
CA LYS A 607 25.20 8.19 -7.99
C LYS A 607 25.25 9.19 -6.84
N TYR A 608 24.19 9.29 -6.04
CA TYR A 608 24.18 10.12 -4.85
C TYR A 608 25.29 9.70 -3.87
N ILE A 609 25.36 8.41 -3.55
CA ILE A 609 26.33 7.87 -2.58
C ILE A 609 27.77 8.05 -3.10
N GLN A 610 28.03 7.71 -4.36
CA GLN A 610 29.37 7.85 -4.94
C GLN A 610 29.85 9.30 -4.91
N THR A 611 28.98 10.25 -5.29
CA THR A 611 29.33 11.67 -5.35
C THR A 611 29.53 12.26 -3.94
N MET A 612 28.62 11.98 -3.00
CA MET A 612 28.76 12.45 -1.62
C MET A 612 30.02 11.90 -0.94
N GLN A 613 30.29 10.60 -1.14
CA GLN A 613 31.40 9.91 -0.49
C GLN A 613 32.73 10.00 -1.26
N GLU A 614 32.85 10.88 -2.26
CA GLU A 614 34.13 11.15 -2.92
C GLU A 614 35.20 11.49 -1.88
N LYS A 615 36.45 11.10 -2.17
CA LYS A 615 37.57 11.42 -1.29
C LYS A 615 38.15 12.78 -1.63
N ASP A 616 38.54 13.53 -0.61
CA ASP A 616 39.35 14.73 -0.77
C ASP A 616 40.83 14.39 -0.98
N GLU A 617 41.65 15.43 -1.11
CA GLU A 617 43.10 15.32 -1.30
C GLU A 617 43.85 14.63 -0.15
N ASN A 618 43.28 14.63 1.06
CA ASN A 618 43.82 13.94 2.23
C ASN A 618 43.34 12.48 2.31
N GLY A 619 42.53 12.04 1.36
CA GLY A 619 41.97 10.70 1.29
C GLY A 619 40.76 10.48 2.20
N TRP A 620 40.26 11.53 2.86
CA TRP A 620 39.05 11.48 3.67
C TRP A 620 37.81 11.49 2.78
N VAL A 621 36.80 10.71 3.16
CA VAL A 621 35.47 10.82 2.57
C VAL A 621 34.93 12.23 2.84
N LYS A 622 34.48 12.92 1.80
CA LYS A 622 33.93 14.27 1.90
C LYS A 622 32.74 14.31 2.85
N VAL A 623 31.68 13.56 2.54
CA VAL A 623 30.47 13.45 3.36
C VAL A 623 30.01 11.98 3.40
N ALA A 624 29.87 11.40 4.59
CA ALA A 624 29.33 10.06 4.77
C ALA A 624 27.82 10.02 4.45
N THR A 625 27.33 8.92 3.87
CA THR A 625 25.89 8.78 3.55
C THR A 625 25.21 7.70 4.36
N THR A 626 23.99 7.97 4.80
CA THR A 626 23.04 6.99 5.32
C THR A 626 21.97 6.69 4.28
N ILE A 627 21.98 5.50 3.69
CA ILE A 627 20.85 5.07 2.85
C ILE A 627 19.63 4.79 3.72
N LYS A 628 18.46 5.27 3.30
CA LYS A 628 17.23 5.13 4.08
C LYS A 628 16.04 4.75 3.21
N HIS A 629 15.03 4.10 3.75
CA HIS A 629 15.03 3.37 5.01
C HIS A 629 15.02 1.88 4.70
N TRP A 630 15.88 1.10 5.34
CA TRP A 630 15.77 -0.36 5.24
C TRP A 630 14.71 -0.85 6.22
N VAL A 631 13.57 -1.41 5.80
CA VAL A 631 12.91 -1.28 4.49
C VAL A 631 11.64 -0.47 4.73
N TYR A 632 11.31 0.47 3.84
CA TYR A 632 10.13 1.34 3.95
C TYR A 632 9.40 1.48 2.59
N GLY A 633 8.52 2.47 2.46
CA GLY A 633 7.88 2.85 1.18
C GLY A 633 6.49 2.28 0.93
N THR A 634 6.10 1.19 1.62
CA THR A 634 4.81 0.49 1.41
C THR A 634 4.01 0.32 2.70
N GLY A 635 3.94 1.35 3.53
CA GLY A 635 3.14 1.34 4.77
C GLY A 635 1.67 1.04 4.50
N SER A 636 1.03 0.24 5.37
CA SER A 636 -0.37 -0.14 5.19
C SER A 636 -1.27 1.10 5.08
N GLY A 637 -2.07 1.16 4.01
CA GLY A 637 -2.98 2.28 3.76
C GLY A 637 -2.32 3.57 3.27
N GLY A 638 -1.03 3.55 2.91
CA GLY A 638 -0.28 4.76 2.54
C GLY A 638 0.02 5.68 3.73
N VAL A 639 -0.16 5.18 4.96
CA VAL A 639 0.05 5.96 6.18
C VAL A 639 1.52 5.84 6.61
N ASN A 640 2.16 6.99 6.87
CA ASN A 640 3.52 7.04 7.40
C ASN A 640 3.60 6.26 8.73
N ARG A 641 4.71 5.54 8.96
CA ARG A 641 4.96 4.65 10.11
C ARG A 641 4.07 3.42 10.24
N ALA A 642 3.02 3.28 9.42
CA ALA A 642 2.16 2.11 9.47
C ALA A 642 2.93 0.85 9.08
N SER A 643 2.54 -0.29 9.66
CA SER A 643 3.20 -1.55 9.38
C SER A 643 3.17 -1.88 7.90
N MET A 644 4.30 -2.32 7.36
CA MET A 644 4.40 -2.91 6.03
C MET A 644 4.04 -4.39 6.09
N GLN A 645 3.34 -4.86 5.05
CA GLN A 645 3.07 -6.28 4.84
C GLN A 645 3.77 -6.73 3.57
N GLY A 646 4.47 -7.86 3.61
CA GLY A 646 5.12 -8.35 2.39
C GLY A 646 5.86 -9.68 2.49
N GLY A 647 6.27 -10.12 3.68
CA GLY A 647 7.14 -11.28 3.80
C GLY A 647 8.47 -11.14 3.05
N ILE A 648 9.36 -12.11 3.26
CA ILE A 648 10.75 -12.01 2.76
C ILE A 648 10.86 -12.02 1.23
N ASN A 649 9.94 -12.70 0.53
CA ASN A 649 9.97 -12.76 -0.94
C ASN A 649 9.66 -11.42 -1.59
N HIS A 650 8.67 -10.69 -1.07
CA HIS A 650 8.38 -9.35 -1.56
C HIS A 650 9.56 -8.42 -1.29
N ILE A 651 10.08 -8.45 -0.05
CA ILE A 651 11.22 -7.62 0.33
C ILE A 651 12.42 -7.87 -0.60
N LEU A 652 12.82 -9.12 -0.79
CA LEU A 652 14.03 -9.43 -1.57
C LEU A 652 13.88 -9.20 -3.07
N ASN A 653 12.71 -9.48 -3.65
CA ASN A 653 12.52 -9.40 -5.10
C ASN A 653 12.02 -8.03 -5.57
N ASP A 654 11.28 -7.31 -4.72
CA ASP A 654 10.59 -6.09 -5.13
C ASP A 654 11.17 -4.83 -4.50
N LEU A 655 11.60 -4.85 -3.23
CA LEU A 655 12.04 -3.65 -2.49
C LEU A 655 13.56 -3.55 -2.33
N ALA A 656 14.23 -4.69 -2.13
CA ALA A 656 15.68 -4.78 -1.94
C ALA A 656 16.55 -4.56 -3.20
N PRO A 657 16.09 -4.73 -4.46
CA PRO A 657 16.97 -4.55 -5.63
C PRO A 657 17.76 -3.22 -5.67
N PRO A 658 17.18 -2.03 -5.40
CA PRO A 658 17.96 -0.79 -5.36
C PRO A 658 19.00 -0.80 -4.23
N TYR A 659 18.68 -1.36 -3.06
CA TYR A 659 19.61 -1.54 -1.95
C TYR A 659 20.78 -2.45 -2.34
N VAL A 660 20.51 -3.58 -2.98
CA VAL A 660 21.55 -4.52 -3.46
C VAL A 660 22.54 -3.80 -4.36
N LYS A 661 22.05 -2.98 -5.29
CA LYS A 661 22.90 -2.21 -6.19
C LYS A 661 23.73 -1.18 -5.41
N ALA A 662 23.08 -0.31 -4.63
CA ALA A 662 23.75 0.74 -3.85
C ALA A 662 24.82 0.17 -2.89
N ILE A 663 24.51 -0.91 -2.17
CA ILE A 663 25.43 -1.57 -1.23
C ILE A 663 26.67 -2.11 -1.96
N ARG A 664 26.49 -2.75 -3.12
CA ARG A 664 27.59 -3.38 -3.85
C ARG A 664 28.45 -2.39 -4.62
N GLU A 665 27.83 -1.41 -5.26
CA GLU A 665 28.49 -0.49 -6.19
C GLU A 665 28.99 0.79 -5.53
N ALA A 666 28.27 1.31 -4.52
CA ALA A 666 28.59 2.60 -3.90
C ALA A 666 29.07 2.49 -2.44
N LYS A 667 28.78 1.37 -1.76
CA LYS A 667 29.23 1.07 -0.39
C LYS A 667 28.94 2.23 0.59
N PRO A 668 27.65 2.53 0.85
CA PRO A 668 27.28 3.57 1.81
C PRO A 668 27.83 3.24 3.20
N LEU A 669 28.32 4.25 3.90
CA LEU A 669 28.92 4.12 5.24
C LEU A 669 27.88 3.84 6.33
N ALA A 670 26.62 4.21 6.12
CA ALA A 670 25.55 3.96 7.06
C ALA A 670 24.22 3.58 6.37
N LEU A 671 23.32 2.99 7.14
CA LEU A 671 21.96 2.66 6.74
C LEU A 671 21.00 2.86 7.90
N MET A 672 19.83 3.43 7.61
CA MET A 672 18.79 3.71 8.59
C MET A 672 17.73 2.62 8.59
N ALA A 673 17.50 1.99 9.74
CA ALA A 673 16.42 1.05 9.94
C ALA A 673 15.11 1.80 10.19
N SER A 674 14.08 1.58 9.35
CA SER A 674 12.81 2.32 9.42
C SER A 674 12.18 2.30 10.81
N HIS A 675 11.50 3.38 11.18
CA HIS A 675 10.62 3.40 12.37
C HIS A 675 9.40 2.49 12.23
N SER A 676 9.09 2.03 11.01
CA SER A 676 7.94 1.18 10.72
C SER A 676 8.17 -0.27 11.16
N SER A 677 7.09 -1.02 11.32
CA SER A 677 7.16 -2.47 11.56
C SER A 677 6.94 -3.26 10.26
N VAL A 678 7.67 -4.36 10.08
CA VAL A 678 7.50 -5.28 8.95
C VAL A 678 6.84 -6.55 9.46
N ASP A 679 5.70 -6.91 8.87
CA ASP A 679 4.85 -8.01 9.35
C ASP A 679 4.60 -7.91 10.87
N ARG A 680 4.37 -6.68 11.34
CA ARG A 680 4.13 -6.28 12.74
C ARG A 680 5.30 -6.41 13.72
N ILE A 681 6.52 -6.69 13.23
CA ILE A 681 7.73 -6.65 14.05
C ILE A 681 8.43 -5.30 13.82
N PRO A 682 8.59 -4.44 14.86
CA PRO A 682 9.30 -3.16 14.71
C PRO A 682 10.71 -3.39 14.19
N LEU A 683 11.09 -2.64 13.16
CA LEU A 683 12.34 -2.92 12.45
C LEU A 683 13.57 -2.59 13.30
N SER A 684 13.45 -1.64 14.22
CA SER A 684 14.46 -1.31 15.23
C SER A 684 14.83 -2.48 16.16
N ILE A 685 14.02 -3.54 16.23
CA ILE A 685 14.33 -4.77 16.99
C ILE A 685 14.33 -6.03 16.11
N ASN A 686 14.20 -5.91 14.79
CA ASN A 686 14.05 -7.06 13.90
C ASN A 686 15.42 -7.62 13.49
N LYS A 687 16.00 -8.43 14.38
CA LYS A 687 17.31 -9.06 14.17
C LYS A 687 17.40 -9.88 12.88
N TYR A 688 16.30 -10.51 12.43
CA TYR A 688 16.30 -11.29 11.19
C TYR A 688 16.54 -10.39 9.97
N LEU A 689 15.80 -9.29 9.84
CA LEU A 689 15.95 -8.38 8.69
C LEU A 689 17.25 -7.57 8.75
N LEU A 690 17.74 -7.20 9.95
CA LEU A 690 18.97 -6.43 10.11
C LEU A 690 20.24 -7.28 10.00
N GLN A 691 20.29 -8.42 10.69
CA GLN A 691 21.52 -9.22 10.75
C GLN A 691 21.53 -10.30 9.67
N THR A 692 20.47 -11.12 9.58
CA THR A 692 20.44 -12.24 8.63
C THR A 692 20.32 -11.73 7.21
N VAL A 693 19.34 -10.87 6.93
CA VAL A 693 19.07 -10.41 5.56
C VAL A 693 20.03 -9.31 5.14
N LEU A 694 20.07 -8.18 5.85
CA LEU A 694 20.87 -7.03 5.44
C LEU A 694 22.38 -7.29 5.53
N ARG A 695 22.91 -7.67 6.70
CA ARG A 695 24.35 -7.97 6.83
C ARG A 695 24.74 -9.30 6.17
N GLY A 696 23.93 -10.36 6.35
CA GLY A 696 24.25 -11.70 5.87
C GLY A 696 24.01 -11.92 4.38
N ILE A 697 22.80 -11.65 3.88
CA ILE A 697 22.42 -11.92 2.48
C ILE A 697 22.84 -10.77 1.56
N LEU A 698 22.53 -9.52 1.92
CA LEU A 698 22.84 -8.37 1.07
C LEU A 698 24.30 -7.92 1.19
N GLY A 699 24.94 -8.23 2.32
CA GLY A 699 26.36 -7.98 2.54
C GLY A 699 26.68 -6.57 3.03
N PHE A 700 25.72 -5.86 3.64
CA PHE A 700 25.96 -4.52 4.17
C PHE A 700 26.99 -4.54 5.32
N LYS A 701 27.96 -3.62 5.26
CA LYS A 701 29.09 -3.53 6.19
C LYS A 701 29.13 -2.25 7.02
N GLY A 702 28.44 -1.20 6.59
CA GLY A 702 28.42 0.07 7.31
C GLY A 702 27.67 0.00 8.64
N LEU A 703 27.52 1.18 9.25
CA LEU A 703 26.80 1.38 10.49
C LEU A 703 25.28 1.26 10.28
N ILE A 704 24.58 0.59 11.19
CA ILE A 704 23.10 0.54 11.20
C ILE A 704 22.57 1.48 12.29
N MET A 705 21.76 2.47 11.91
CA MET A 705 21.16 3.42 12.86
C MET A 705 19.63 3.27 12.97
N SER A 706 19.06 3.81 14.05
CA SER A 706 17.61 4.00 14.17
C SER A 706 17.12 5.14 13.29
N ASP A 707 15.86 5.05 12.87
CA ASP A 707 15.10 6.14 12.28
C ASP A 707 14.41 6.95 13.38
N ALA A 708 14.99 8.10 13.71
CA ALA A 708 14.50 9.02 14.73
C ALA A 708 14.03 8.26 16.01
N ASN A 709 12.86 8.62 16.51
CA ASN A 709 12.29 8.09 17.75
C ASN A 709 11.87 6.60 17.70
N ALA A 710 12.32 5.81 16.71
CA ALA A 710 12.01 4.38 16.56
C ALA A 710 12.32 3.53 17.80
N ILE A 711 13.33 3.87 18.60
CA ILE A 711 13.63 3.15 19.86
C ILE A 711 12.63 3.55 20.95
N GLU A 712 12.28 4.83 21.04
CA GLU A 712 11.26 5.30 22.00
C GLU A 712 9.88 4.71 21.69
N TYR A 713 9.52 4.60 20.41
CA TYR A 713 8.30 3.95 19.93
C TYR A 713 8.18 2.47 20.34
N LEU A 714 9.25 1.82 20.80
CA LEU A 714 9.17 0.50 21.43
C LEU A 714 8.40 0.50 22.74
N THR A 715 8.39 1.63 23.45
CA THR A 715 7.68 1.83 24.72
C THR A 715 6.35 2.56 24.54
N THR A 716 6.29 3.54 23.62
CA THR A 716 5.13 4.44 23.48
C THR A 716 4.09 3.94 22.47
N GLU A 717 4.52 3.54 21.27
CA GLU A 717 3.61 3.16 20.17
C GLU A 717 3.42 1.63 20.09
N SER A 718 4.49 0.88 19.82
CA SER A 718 4.43 -0.58 19.60
C SER A 718 4.32 -1.38 20.90
N LYS A 719 4.69 -0.78 22.04
CA LYS A 719 4.59 -1.35 23.39
C LYS A 719 5.24 -2.75 23.53
N VAL A 720 6.33 -2.97 22.80
CA VAL A 720 7.12 -4.21 22.87
C VAL A 720 8.21 -4.15 23.94
N ALA A 721 8.45 -2.99 24.55
CA ALA A 721 9.36 -2.81 25.68
C ALA A 721 8.63 -2.16 26.87
N SER A 722 8.93 -2.63 28.07
CA SER A 722 8.31 -2.16 29.32
C SER A 722 9.04 -0.98 29.98
N SER A 723 10.25 -0.65 29.52
CA SER A 723 11.07 0.46 30.02
C SER A 723 11.99 1.01 28.94
N ARG A 724 12.48 2.25 29.13
CA ARG A 724 13.45 2.90 28.21
C ARG A 724 14.75 2.10 28.08
N SER A 725 15.35 1.70 29.20
CA SER A 725 16.51 0.80 29.21
C SER A 725 16.23 -0.55 28.52
N GLY A 726 15.03 -1.12 28.73
CA GLY A 726 14.64 -2.35 28.04
C GLY A 726 14.48 -2.19 26.53
N ALA A 727 14.02 -1.02 26.05
CA ALA A 727 13.96 -0.70 24.63
C ALA A 727 15.37 -0.52 24.03
N ALA A 728 16.24 0.24 24.68
CA ALA A 728 17.64 0.42 24.30
C ALA A 728 18.36 -0.92 24.14
N LEU A 729 18.23 -1.80 25.14
CA LEU A 729 18.88 -3.10 25.12
C LEU A 729 18.37 -4.01 23.99
N LYS A 730 17.06 -3.96 23.69
CA LYS A 730 16.48 -4.73 22.58
C LYS A 730 17.00 -4.24 21.23
N ALA A 731 17.06 -2.93 21.04
CA ALA A 731 17.59 -2.31 19.83
C ALA A 731 19.07 -2.64 19.62
N LEU A 732 19.89 -2.47 20.67
CA LEU A 732 21.32 -2.80 20.63
C LEU A 732 21.55 -4.29 20.32
N ARG A 733 20.80 -5.20 20.95
CA ARG A 733 20.88 -6.66 20.70
C ARG A 733 20.38 -7.09 19.32
N ALA A 734 19.53 -6.29 18.67
CA ALA A 734 19.13 -6.47 17.28
C ALA A 734 20.22 -5.98 16.30
N GLY A 735 21.18 -5.22 16.80
CA GLY A 735 22.35 -4.71 16.10
C GLY A 735 22.15 -3.34 15.48
N LEU A 736 21.34 -2.48 16.11
CA LEU A 736 21.45 -1.04 15.93
C LEU A 736 22.67 -0.52 16.70
N GLU A 737 23.48 0.30 16.04
CA GLU A 737 24.78 0.79 16.53
C GLU A 737 24.76 2.30 16.82
N HIS A 738 23.78 3.02 16.27
CA HIS A 738 23.57 4.45 16.53
C HIS A 738 22.10 4.75 16.67
N GLU A 739 21.77 5.61 17.63
CA GLU A 739 20.41 6.12 17.81
C GLU A 739 20.35 7.57 17.33
N LEU A 740 19.48 7.82 16.34
CA LEU A 740 19.05 9.16 15.98
C LEU A 740 17.85 9.50 16.86
N HIS A 741 17.92 10.51 17.74
CA HIS A 741 16.80 10.90 18.61
C HIS A 741 16.59 12.42 18.58
N PRO A 742 15.74 12.93 17.67
CA PRO A 742 15.40 14.35 17.61
C PRO A 742 14.77 14.86 18.92
N GLY A 743 15.25 16.01 19.42
CA GLY A 743 14.59 16.72 20.52
C GLY A 743 14.88 16.23 21.95
N GLY A 744 15.95 15.45 22.18
CA GLY A 744 16.39 15.11 23.54
C GLY A 744 17.36 13.93 23.63
N ASN A 745 17.52 13.39 24.84
CA ASN A 745 18.42 12.26 25.09
C ASN A 745 17.84 10.96 24.52
N GLY A 746 18.61 10.34 23.62
CA GLY A 746 18.33 8.98 23.13
C GLY A 746 18.27 7.96 24.27
N LEU A 747 17.58 6.85 24.04
CA LEU A 747 17.42 5.78 25.01
C LEU A 747 18.72 4.98 25.23
N PHE A 748 19.68 5.02 24.31
CA PHE A 748 21.00 4.38 24.48
C PHE A 748 21.79 4.96 25.65
N THR A 749 21.48 6.18 26.12
CA THR A 749 22.10 6.73 27.33
C THR A 749 21.75 5.93 28.59
N GLU A 750 20.61 5.24 28.59
CA GLU A 750 20.16 4.37 29.68
C GLU A 750 21.04 3.11 29.83
N LEU A 751 21.85 2.78 28.81
CA LEU A 751 22.75 1.62 28.85
C LEU A 751 23.88 1.78 29.87
N ILE A 752 24.12 3.00 30.37
CA ILE A 752 25.08 3.25 31.45
C ILE A 752 24.76 2.44 32.72
N TYR A 753 23.47 2.18 32.97
CA TYR A 753 23.02 1.37 34.11
C TYR A 753 23.35 -0.12 33.96
N GLN A 754 23.77 -0.55 32.76
CA GLN A 754 24.20 -1.92 32.45
C GLN A 754 25.72 -2.04 32.24
N ALA A 755 26.52 -1.05 32.64
CA ALA A 755 27.97 -1.05 32.40
C ALA A 755 28.74 -2.22 33.06
N ASN A 756 28.15 -2.93 34.03
CA ASN A 756 28.73 -4.11 34.66
C ASN A 756 28.46 -5.42 33.88
N GLU A 757 27.59 -5.39 32.87
CA GLU A 757 27.25 -6.56 32.05
C GLU A 757 28.20 -6.67 30.86
N THR A 758 29.13 -7.63 30.91
CA THR A 758 30.21 -7.75 29.91
C THR A 758 29.72 -7.99 28.48
N ASP A 759 28.57 -8.64 28.30
CA ASP A 759 27.96 -8.84 26.98
C ASP A 759 27.41 -7.53 26.40
N ILE A 760 26.85 -6.66 27.24
CA ILE A 760 26.34 -5.35 26.82
C ILE A 760 27.50 -4.42 26.49
N VAL A 761 28.55 -4.41 27.32
CA VAL A 761 29.77 -3.63 27.04
C VAL A 761 30.37 -4.01 25.69
N ALA A 762 30.48 -5.30 25.37
CA ALA A 762 31.00 -5.74 24.07
C ALA A 762 30.15 -5.27 22.86
N LEU A 763 28.83 -5.18 23.02
CA LEU A 763 27.94 -4.63 21.99
C LEU A 763 28.12 -3.11 21.85
N VAL A 764 28.30 -2.40 22.96
CA VAL A 764 28.61 -0.97 22.96
C VAL A 764 29.97 -0.71 22.30
N ASP A 765 31.01 -1.48 22.63
CA ASP A 765 32.34 -1.36 22.01
C ASP A 765 32.27 -1.54 20.49
N THR A 766 31.48 -2.51 20.02
CA THR A 766 31.25 -2.72 18.58
C THR A 766 30.57 -1.51 17.93
N SER A 767 29.58 -0.93 18.61
CA SER A 767 28.83 0.24 18.13
C SER A 767 29.69 1.51 18.11
N VAL A 768 30.51 1.70 19.14
CA VAL A 768 31.48 2.79 19.24
C VAL A 768 32.54 2.68 18.15
N LEU A 769 33.04 1.47 17.86
CA LEU A 769 33.99 1.25 16.76
C LEU A 769 33.39 1.66 15.42
N ALA A 770 32.17 1.22 15.08
CA ALA A 770 31.51 1.56 13.81
C ALA A 770 31.34 3.08 13.62
N LEU A 771 31.02 3.79 14.71
CA LEU A 771 30.88 5.24 14.72
C LEU A 771 32.22 5.97 14.60
N LEU A 772 33.26 5.48 15.28
CA LEU A 772 34.62 6.00 15.16
C LEU A 772 35.17 5.78 13.75
N GLU A 773 34.88 4.64 13.11
CA GLU A 773 35.25 4.38 11.72
C GLU A 773 34.68 5.46 10.78
N ILE A 774 33.42 5.88 10.96
CA ILE A 774 32.85 7.00 10.21
C ILE A 774 33.64 8.28 10.47
N LYS A 775 33.87 8.65 11.75
CA LYS A 775 34.58 9.88 12.12
C LYS A 775 36.02 9.93 11.57
N PHE A 776 36.75 8.83 11.62
CA PHE A 776 38.10 8.76 11.05
C PHE A 776 38.06 8.79 9.53
N THR A 777 37.11 8.09 8.91
CA THR A 777 36.96 8.06 7.45
C THR A 777 36.61 9.43 6.88
N THR A 778 35.84 10.26 7.60
CA THR A 778 35.47 11.62 7.19
C THR A 778 36.44 12.70 7.66
N GLY A 779 37.50 12.33 8.39
CA GLY A 779 38.48 13.29 8.93
C GLY A 779 37.90 14.23 9.99
N SER A 780 36.89 13.81 10.76
CA SER A 780 36.24 14.65 11.77
C SER A 780 37.18 15.14 12.88
N PHE A 781 38.32 14.47 13.11
CA PHE A 781 39.32 14.91 14.09
C PHE A 781 40.23 16.02 13.57
N ASP A 782 40.56 15.97 12.29
CA ASP A 782 41.67 16.77 11.73
C ASP A 782 41.20 17.90 10.82
N ARG A 783 39.94 17.88 10.38
CA ARG A 783 39.40 18.92 9.50
C ARG A 783 39.22 20.25 10.24
N PRO A 784 39.61 21.37 9.62
CA PRO A 784 39.39 22.68 10.21
C PRO A 784 37.89 22.98 10.32
N LEU A 785 37.53 23.75 11.34
CA LEU A 785 36.17 24.25 11.48
C LEU A 785 35.82 25.19 10.31
N PRO A 786 34.62 25.07 9.72
CA PRO A 786 34.17 25.96 8.65
C PRO A 786 34.06 27.41 9.14
N THR A 787 34.22 28.38 8.24
CA THR A 787 34.05 29.80 8.56
C THR A 787 32.79 30.37 7.92
N LEU A 788 32.22 31.43 8.52
CA LEU A 788 31.11 32.17 7.90
C LEU A 788 31.47 32.72 6.52
N GLU A 789 32.72 33.12 6.30
CA GLU A 789 33.20 33.58 4.99
C GLU A 789 33.11 32.46 3.95
N GLN A 790 33.59 31.26 4.29
CA GLN A 790 33.51 30.09 3.42
C GLN A 790 32.05 29.68 3.14
N ALA A 791 31.21 29.67 4.17
CA ALA A 791 29.78 29.37 4.04
C ALA A 791 29.10 30.37 3.09
N ASN A 792 29.23 31.67 3.34
CA ASN A 792 28.61 32.72 2.51
C ASN A 792 29.14 32.75 1.08
N ARG A 793 30.39 32.34 0.84
CA ARG A 793 30.95 32.21 -0.51
C ARG A 793 30.38 31.01 -1.28
N THR A 794 30.11 29.92 -0.58
CA THR A 794 29.76 28.63 -1.20
C THR A 794 28.26 28.49 -1.39
N LEU A 795 27.49 28.80 -0.35
CA LEU A 795 26.05 28.62 -0.33
C LEU A 795 25.38 29.50 -1.39
N ARG A 796 24.51 28.90 -2.21
CA ARG A 796 23.73 29.61 -3.24
C ARG A 796 24.60 30.46 -4.17
N SER A 797 25.82 30.01 -4.43
CA SER A 797 26.67 30.62 -5.45
C SER A 797 25.96 30.62 -6.81
N LYS A 798 26.39 31.52 -7.70
CA LYS A 798 25.79 31.62 -9.03
C LYS A 798 25.87 30.29 -9.78
N GLU A 799 27.00 29.60 -9.63
CA GLU A 799 27.27 28.29 -10.21
C GLU A 799 26.30 27.23 -9.68
N HIS A 800 26.02 27.23 -8.36
CA HIS A 800 25.04 26.33 -7.75
C HIS A 800 23.62 26.59 -8.25
N LEU A 801 23.23 27.87 -8.36
CA LEU A 801 21.93 28.28 -8.89
C LEU A 801 21.78 27.95 -10.39
N ASP A 802 22.85 27.97 -11.17
CA ASP A 802 22.83 27.55 -12.58
C ASP A 802 22.57 26.04 -12.70
N VAL A 803 23.18 25.20 -11.86
CA VAL A 803 22.89 23.76 -11.79
C VAL A 803 21.43 23.53 -11.40
N ASN A 804 20.95 24.23 -10.36
CA ASN A 804 19.57 24.18 -9.90
C ASN A 804 18.57 24.50 -11.02
N ARG A 805 18.83 25.57 -11.77
CA ARG A 805 18.00 25.99 -12.90
C ARG A 805 17.99 24.94 -14.01
N ASN A 806 19.13 24.30 -14.28
CA ASN A 806 19.24 23.28 -15.33
C ASN A 806 18.49 22.01 -14.95
N ILE A 807 18.66 21.46 -13.73
CA ILE A 807 17.92 20.26 -13.32
C ILE A 807 16.42 20.53 -13.27
N THR A 808 15.99 21.70 -12.79
CA THR A 808 14.57 22.09 -12.75
C THR A 808 13.94 22.09 -14.15
N ARG A 809 14.68 22.49 -15.18
CA ARG A 809 14.21 22.46 -16.58
C ARG A 809 14.07 21.04 -17.12
N GLU A 810 15.07 20.20 -16.86
CA GLU A 810 15.11 18.80 -17.31
C GLU A 810 14.08 17.93 -16.56
N SER A 811 13.65 18.34 -15.37
CA SER A 811 12.59 17.68 -14.60
C SER A 811 11.17 17.86 -15.16
N ILE A 812 10.96 18.71 -16.16
CA ILE A 812 9.63 19.00 -16.70
C ILE A 812 9.15 17.85 -17.60
N VAL A 813 8.06 17.18 -17.21
CA VAL A 813 7.45 16.11 -18.00
C VAL A 813 6.40 16.67 -18.97
N LEU A 814 6.69 16.57 -20.27
CA LEU A 814 5.79 17.01 -21.34
C LEU A 814 4.87 15.85 -21.80
N LEU A 815 3.59 15.90 -21.42
CA LEU A 815 2.63 14.84 -21.78
C LEU A 815 2.20 14.87 -23.25
N LYS A 816 1.98 16.06 -23.82
CA LYS A 816 1.59 16.26 -25.22
C LYS A 816 2.13 17.60 -25.73
N ASN A 817 2.68 17.60 -26.94
CA ASN A 817 3.00 18.81 -27.68
C ASN A 817 2.68 18.59 -29.17
N ASP A 818 1.65 19.25 -29.66
CA ASP A 818 1.18 19.23 -31.06
C ASP A 818 1.70 20.43 -31.86
N GLY A 819 2.89 20.93 -31.51
CA GLY A 819 3.55 22.06 -32.16
C GLY A 819 3.28 23.41 -31.51
N ILE A 820 2.57 23.44 -30.37
CA ILE A 820 2.29 24.65 -29.59
C ILE A 820 3.54 25.18 -28.89
N LEU A 821 4.42 24.30 -28.39
CA LEU A 821 5.67 24.70 -27.74
C LEU A 821 6.84 24.72 -28.75
N PRO A 822 7.77 25.69 -28.64
CA PRO A 822 7.85 26.73 -27.61
C PRO A 822 6.89 27.89 -27.85
N LEU A 823 6.25 28.37 -26.78
CA LEU A 823 5.41 29.55 -26.82
C LEU A 823 6.25 30.80 -27.10
N ARG A 824 5.92 31.55 -28.15
CA ARG A 824 6.56 32.84 -28.43
C ARG A 824 5.80 33.96 -27.73
N ARG A 825 6.50 34.81 -26.97
CA ARG A 825 5.89 35.95 -26.24
C ARG A 825 4.96 36.81 -27.10
N SER A 826 5.27 36.98 -28.39
CA SER A 826 4.48 37.76 -29.36
C SER A 826 3.19 37.08 -29.81
N GLU A 827 3.12 35.75 -29.74
CA GLU A 827 2.02 34.93 -30.26
C GLU A 827 1.08 34.45 -29.14
N VAL A 828 1.49 34.60 -27.87
CA VAL A 828 0.68 34.26 -26.70
C VAL A 828 -0.22 35.43 -26.31
N GLY A 829 -1.53 35.24 -26.49
CA GLY A 829 -2.56 36.12 -25.96
C GLY A 829 -2.66 36.03 -24.43
N SER A 830 -3.11 34.88 -23.90
CA SER A 830 -3.20 34.61 -22.46
C SER A 830 -3.00 33.13 -22.15
N ILE A 831 -2.35 32.80 -21.03
CA ILE A 831 -2.14 31.43 -20.53
C ILE A 831 -3.01 31.21 -19.29
N ALA A 832 -3.93 30.25 -19.34
CA ALA A 832 -4.66 29.82 -18.16
C ALA A 832 -3.82 28.80 -17.37
N VAL A 833 -3.53 29.10 -16.11
CA VAL A 833 -2.88 28.16 -15.17
C VAL A 833 -3.95 27.58 -14.26
N ILE A 834 -4.10 26.25 -14.26
CA ILE A 834 -5.21 25.55 -13.60
C ILE A 834 -4.66 24.51 -12.64
N GLY A 835 -5.18 24.47 -11.41
CA GLY A 835 -4.88 23.44 -10.42
C GLY A 835 -4.58 24.03 -9.03
N PRO A 836 -4.71 23.23 -7.97
CA PRO A 836 -4.53 23.69 -6.59
C PRO A 836 -3.11 24.19 -6.31
N TYR A 837 -2.10 23.71 -7.05
CA TYR A 837 -0.71 24.12 -6.91
C TYR A 837 -0.28 25.25 -7.86
N ALA A 838 -1.20 25.82 -8.65
CA ALA A 838 -0.87 26.86 -9.63
C ALA A 838 -0.16 28.07 -9.01
N ASP A 839 -0.62 28.50 -7.83
CA ASP A 839 -0.08 29.65 -7.10
C ASP A 839 0.56 29.29 -5.76
N ILE A 840 0.93 28.02 -5.58
CA ILE A 840 1.59 27.53 -4.36
C ILE A 840 3.05 27.19 -4.71
N PHE A 841 3.97 27.75 -3.93
CA PHE A 841 5.36 27.26 -3.91
C PHE A 841 5.44 26.11 -2.90
N ASN A 842 5.51 24.88 -3.38
CA ASN A 842 5.64 23.70 -2.54
C ASN A 842 7.10 23.25 -2.49
N ALA A 843 7.79 23.62 -1.41
CA ALA A 843 9.19 23.29 -1.19
C ALA A 843 9.42 21.83 -0.73
N GLY A 844 8.36 21.12 -0.32
CA GLY A 844 8.45 19.79 0.28
C GLY A 844 8.74 19.82 1.78
N MET A 845 8.69 18.63 2.42
CA MET A 845 8.85 18.46 3.88
C MET A 845 10.31 18.55 4.35
N TYR A 846 11.26 18.44 3.42
CA TYR A 846 12.71 18.53 3.68
C TYR A 846 13.33 19.80 3.12
N ALA A 847 12.55 20.87 3.01
CA ALA A 847 13.10 22.18 2.77
C ALA A 847 13.29 22.93 4.09
N ALA A 848 14.17 23.93 4.08
CA ALA A 848 14.30 24.88 5.18
C ALA A 848 12.93 25.45 5.63
N CYS A 849 12.79 25.75 6.92
CA CYS A 849 11.54 26.28 7.50
C CYS A 849 11.05 27.58 6.83
N ASN A 850 11.97 28.35 6.23
CA ASN A 850 11.69 29.57 5.49
C ASN A 850 11.75 29.40 3.96
N ALA A 851 11.67 28.18 3.44
CA ALA A 851 11.79 27.92 1.99
C ALA A 851 10.72 28.64 1.15
N THR A 852 9.61 29.08 1.76
CA THR A 852 8.60 29.94 1.11
C THR A 852 9.05 31.39 0.92
N ASP A 853 10.22 31.78 1.43
CA ASP A 853 10.83 33.08 1.16
C ASP A 853 11.02 33.25 -0.36
N PRO A 854 10.54 34.36 -0.95
CA PRO A 854 10.69 34.65 -2.37
C PRO A 854 12.13 34.59 -2.91
N ALA A 855 13.15 34.66 -2.04
CA ALA A 855 14.55 34.45 -2.39
C ALA A 855 14.83 33.04 -2.91
N TYR A 856 14.08 32.01 -2.48
CA TYR A 856 14.24 30.63 -2.97
C TYR A 856 13.47 30.35 -4.26
N GLY A 857 12.41 31.11 -4.53
CA GLY A 857 11.59 30.92 -5.73
C GLY A 857 10.22 31.54 -5.63
N ALA A 858 9.39 31.30 -6.64
CA ALA A 858 8.01 31.72 -6.68
C ALA A 858 7.12 30.59 -7.22
N SER A 859 5.81 30.70 -7.03
CA SER A 859 4.85 29.79 -7.64
C SER A 859 4.98 29.79 -9.17
N PHE A 860 4.52 28.71 -9.82
CA PHE A 860 4.53 28.61 -11.27
C PHE A 860 3.76 29.76 -11.93
N ARG A 861 2.61 30.14 -11.36
CA ARG A 861 1.84 31.31 -11.80
C ARG A 861 2.64 32.60 -11.68
N ARG A 862 3.20 32.94 -10.51
CA ARG A 862 3.95 34.20 -10.33
C ARG A 862 5.17 34.27 -11.23
N SER A 863 5.80 33.12 -11.49
CA SER A 863 6.89 33.01 -12.45
C SER A 863 6.43 33.32 -13.88
N LEU A 864 5.26 32.80 -14.29
CA LEU A 864 4.65 33.15 -15.57
C LEU A 864 4.23 34.63 -15.64
N GLU A 865 3.64 35.19 -14.59
CA GLU A 865 3.25 36.61 -14.53
C GLU A 865 4.46 37.53 -14.70
N ARG A 866 5.60 37.21 -14.07
CA ARG A 866 6.87 37.91 -14.29
C ARG A 866 7.35 37.82 -15.74
N GLU A 867 7.15 36.68 -16.39
CA GLU A 867 7.65 36.46 -17.74
C GLU A 867 6.72 36.99 -18.85
N ILE A 868 5.40 36.99 -18.70
CA ILE A 868 4.49 37.40 -19.80
C ILE A 868 3.49 38.49 -19.43
N GLY A 869 3.53 39.02 -18.21
CA GLY A 869 2.62 40.06 -17.71
C GLY A 869 1.41 39.47 -16.98
N THR A 870 1.01 40.11 -15.88
CA THR A 870 -0.08 39.65 -15.00
C THR A 870 -1.42 39.55 -15.73
N GLU A 871 -1.69 40.49 -16.64
CA GLU A 871 -2.89 40.55 -17.46
C GLU A 871 -3.03 39.37 -18.43
N LYS A 872 -1.92 38.69 -18.75
CA LYS A 872 -1.89 37.52 -19.65
C LYS A 872 -1.97 36.19 -18.91
N VAL A 873 -2.01 36.17 -17.57
CA VAL A 873 -2.06 34.94 -16.77
C VAL A 873 -3.31 34.95 -15.87
N PRO A 874 -4.52 34.84 -16.44
CA PRO A 874 -5.73 34.81 -15.62
C PRO A 874 -5.74 33.58 -14.72
N LEU A 875 -5.73 33.80 -13.41
CA LEU A 875 -5.99 32.75 -12.43
C LEU A 875 -7.45 32.33 -12.56
N LYS A 876 -7.69 31.15 -13.13
CA LYS A 876 -8.98 30.49 -13.00
C LYS A 876 -8.83 29.41 -11.95
N CYS A 877 -9.09 29.76 -10.69
CA CYS A 877 -9.39 28.79 -9.63
C CYS A 877 -10.71 28.09 -9.97
N PHE A 878 -10.70 27.25 -11.00
CA PHE A 878 -11.66 26.19 -11.07
C PHE A 878 -11.23 25.18 -10.00
N ILE A 879 -12.00 25.12 -8.92
CA ILE A 879 -12.33 23.80 -8.40
C ILE A 879 -12.84 23.08 -9.64
N ILE A 880 -12.13 22.06 -10.12
CA ILE A 880 -12.69 21.17 -11.13
C ILE A 880 -13.83 20.44 -10.43
N ILE A 881 -14.98 21.12 -10.31
CA ILE A 881 -16.28 20.49 -10.32
C ILE A 881 -16.36 19.97 -11.75
N LYS A 882 -15.73 18.82 -11.99
CA LYS A 882 -16.15 17.98 -13.10
C LYS A 882 -17.55 17.53 -12.72
N SER A 883 -18.52 18.38 -13.06
CA SER A 883 -19.76 17.92 -13.65
C SER A 883 -19.34 17.08 -14.86
N LEU A 884 -19.15 15.79 -14.61
CA LEU A 884 -19.13 14.78 -15.65
C LEU A 884 -20.25 13.83 -15.30
N GLY A 885 -21.34 13.98 -16.04
CA GLY A 885 -22.41 13.00 -16.10
C GLY A 885 -21.97 11.71 -16.77
#